data_AF-A0AAW8T4W7-F1
#
_entry.id   AF-A0AAW8T4W7-F1
#
_cell.length_a   1.000
_cell.length_b   1.000
_cell.length_c   1.000
_cell.angle_alpha   90.00
_cell.angle_beta   90.00
_cell.angle_gamma   90.00
#
_symmetry.space_group_name_H-M   'P 1'
#
loop_
_entity.id
_entity.type
_entity.pdbx_description
1 polymer ?
#
loop_
_entity_poly.entity_id
_entity_poly.type
_entity_poly.pdbx_seq_one_letter_code
_entity_poly.pdbx_strand_id
1 'polypeptide(L)'
;MKVLQSLKHTWSLFKLDWRRIFKNPIAIFLMAALVIIPSLYAWFNIKALWDPYSNTGELPIAVYSADTGAKFQDKDVEIGNEVVKNLHKNKQLGWRFVDSKEQVVEGVKSGKYYAGIYLPKEFSKDLLSFTSGDIKKPKIEYYLNQKINAIAPKITDKGAGSIQQEISQEFIKTASSTLLKVFNEIGYNIDENLVSINKVKNLILTTNDNLGEIDKYTQEVVEVQGKLPELKEKLAKANELQAYLPQVDEMGQKLITLNQKMPEIKQQASVILTLQQKIPEIQQAGNQLAQVDGDFAEIQKTMNDGINEAKQGLNIIHQVQTILPDIQKLGNQADDFAATTKDGAEKLKSAVPSISSSVQVTLQSIGEVANTTSSLADSIKTAVADNDLTPEERATLSKVINSFIQGNKDQQAAIVSVSNLIQNMKNLADKNGDADASQKLANILQALSNTSGALDILNDRLTKLDNSVRNGSVEEIEKLLEDVQDAADNVSSVISGINAEQISQTVSTILDKLINTITTAQGVLNQAQQIDFASLLNSTEGTVSNAITFLEKYQKQMPAIGQEVHDANVLLNGHMNDIVNGINTGADLYNNELPVVEQKLGMAADFMQNDWPGVKKDLTGGLKVANDKMPEVEQALNLATDLIQNDWPTLRSGIQKAANAIQQGDKTIDFGQVLKLLKLDAQKESDFFTTPVDLQTNTMYPIANNGSASTPFYTALCLWVGAVLFSSVTTTEFFLDKKDRGKYTKREQFGARMLTYLVVSVGQALIVTLGNMFLLGVYVKNPVYSVLFAVLVALAFMMIVYTLVALFGTVGKGIAIIILVLSISGGGGNYPIQVSGKFFQAVNPWLPFTHAVNLLRESAGGIYWPNATGDIIIMIVLFIVFGILGTWAYPVLQPRLTKLTKVAHESKIFH
;
A
#
# COMPACT_ATOMS: atom_id res chain seq x y z
N MET A 1 1.91 50.80 -26.48
CA MET A 1 0.54 51.33 -26.66
C MET A 1 -0.54 50.23 -26.66
N LYS A 2 -0.54 49.25 -27.59
CA LYS A 2 -1.60 48.21 -27.72
C LYS A 2 -1.91 47.43 -26.42
N VAL A 3 -0.90 47.01 -25.64
CA VAL A 3 -1.11 46.28 -24.37
C VAL A 3 -1.89 47.10 -23.33
N LEU A 4 -1.54 48.39 -23.15
CA LEU A 4 -2.25 49.30 -22.24
C LEU A 4 -3.71 49.51 -22.64
N GLN A 5 -4.01 49.54 -23.94
CA GLN A 5 -5.39 49.60 -24.44
C GLN A 5 -6.15 48.31 -24.12
N SER A 6 -5.52 47.16 -24.33
CA SER A 6 -6.13 45.85 -24.03
C SER A 6 -6.40 45.65 -22.52
N LEU A 7 -5.51 46.13 -21.66
CA LEU A 7 -5.73 46.18 -20.21
C LEU A 7 -6.92 47.10 -19.83
N LYS A 8 -6.99 48.31 -20.41
CA LYS A 8 -8.14 49.22 -20.22
C LYS A 8 -9.46 48.59 -20.69
N HIS A 9 -9.45 47.89 -21.82
CA HIS A 9 -10.60 47.16 -22.37
C HIS A 9 -11.06 46.05 -21.42
N THR A 10 -10.14 45.17 -21.02
CA THR A 10 -10.37 44.08 -20.04
C THR A 10 -10.97 44.62 -18.75
N TRP A 11 -10.40 45.70 -18.20
CA TRP A 11 -10.91 46.36 -16.98
C TRP A 11 -12.29 46.99 -17.17
N SER A 12 -12.60 47.55 -18.35
CA SER A 12 -13.93 48.09 -18.66
C SER A 12 -15.01 47.01 -18.71
N LEU A 13 -14.68 45.82 -19.22
CA LEU A 13 -15.55 44.65 -19.24
C LEU A 13 -15.74 44.06 -17.83
N PHE A 14 -14.66 43.93 -17.06
CA PHE A 14 -14.74 43.49 -15.66
C PHE A 14 -15.64 44.42 -14.82
N LYS A 15 -15.50 45.75 -14.96
CA LYS A 15 -16.41 46.72 -14.34
C LYS A 15 -17.87 46.57 -14.82
N LEU A 16 -18.08 46.20 -16.07
CA LEU A 16 -19.42 45.96 -16.63
C LEU A 16 -20.09 44.72 -16.02
N ASP A 17 -19.34 43.65 -15.75
CA ASP A 17 -19.86 42.46 -15.05
C ASP A 17 -20.38 42.82 -13.66
N TRP A 18 -19.57 43.46 -12.81
CA TRP A 18 -20.01 43.88 -11.47
C TRP A 18 -21.18 44.86 -11.52
N ARG A 19 -21.20 45.79 -12.50
CA ARG A 19 -22.34 46.69 -12.70
C ARG A 19 -23.61 45.96 -13.14
N ARG A 20 -23.50 44.83 -13.85
CA ARG A 20 -24.65 43.98 -14.22
C ARG A 20 -25.14 43.16 -13.02
N ILE A 21 -24.22 42.57 -12.25
CA ILE A 21 -24.51 41.82 -11.03
C ILE A 21 -25.24 42.71 -10.03
N PHE A 22 -24.65 43.83 -9.62
CA PHE A 22 -25.24 44.74 -8.62
C PHE A 22 -26.53 45.48 -9.08
N LYS A 23 -26.90 45.38 -10.37
CA LYS A 23 -28.16 45.93 -10.88
C LYS A 23 -29.31 44.93 -10.87
N ASN A 24 -29.05 43.64 -10.76
CA ASN A 24 -30.08 42.60 -10.79
C ASN A 24 -30.13 41.89 -9.42
N PRO A 25 -31.20 42.06 -8.62
CA PRO A 25 -31.27 41.47 -7.28
C PRO A 25 -31.18 39.95 -7.28
N ILE A 26 -31.70 39.28 -8.33
CA ILE A 26 -31.58 37.83 -8.51
C ILE A 26 -30.12 37.44 -8.76
N ALA A 27 -29.37 38.24 -9.54
CA ALA A 27 -27.95 37.99 -9.76
C ALA A 27 -27.13 38.18 -8.48
N ILE A 28 -27.43 39.20 -7.67
CA ILE A 28 -26.77 39.37 -6.34
C ILE A 28 -27.05 38.15 -5.46
N PHE A 29 -28.31 37.71 -5.37
CA PHE A 29 -28.71 36.55 -4.57
C PHE A 29 -27.99 35.27 -5.02
N LEU A 30 -27.99 34.98 -6.33
CA LEU A 30 -27.30 33.80 -6.89
C LEU A 30 -25.78 33.88 -6.69
N MET A 31 -25.16 35.06 -6.83
CA MET A 31 -23.74 35.24 -6.55
C MET A 31 -23.42 34.99 -5.07
N ALA A 32 -24.19 35.57 -4.15
CA ALA A 32 -24.02 35.34 -2.72
C ALA A 32 -24.19 33.85 -2.35
N ALA A 33 -25.22 33.20 -2.90
CA ALA A 33 -25.45 31.76 -2.72
C ALA A 33 -24.26 30.93 -3.23
N LEU A 34 -23.74 31.19 -4.43
CA LEU A 34 -22.59 30.45 -4.99
C LEU A 34 -21.27 30.70 -4.25
N VAL A 35 -21.12 31.82 -3.53
CA VAL A 35 -19.95 32.06 -2.65
C VAL A 35 -20.10 31.30 -1.32
N ILE A 36 -21.32 31.18 -0.78
CA ILE A 36 -21.59 30.59 0.55
C ILE A 36 -21.81 29.07 0.51
N ILE A 37 -22.54 28.54 -0.47
CA ILE A 37 -22.91 27.11 -0.58
C ILE A 37 -21.72 26.15 -0.41
N PRO A 38 -20.54 26.37 -1.02
CA PRO A 38 -19.41 25.46 -0.85
C PRO A 38 -18.92 25.43 0.61
N SER A 39 -18.90 26.59 1.28
CA SER A 39 -18.51 26.70 2.69
C SER A 39 -19.49 25.95 3.60
N LEU A 40 -20.80 25.96 3.31
CA LEU A 40 -21.77 25.14 4.04
C LEU A 40 -21.41 23.65 3.99
N TYR A 41 -21.01 23.13 2.82
CA TYR A 41 -20.57 21.74 2.70
C TYR A 41 -19.34 21.45 3.57
N ALA A 42 -18.32 22.32 3.56
CA ALA A 42 -17.18 22.18 4.46
C ALA A 42 -17.62 22.19 5.92
N TRP A 43 -18.46 23.15 6.32
CA TRP A 43 -18.85 23.33 7.72
C TRP A 43 -19.69 22.18 8.27
N PHE A 44 -20.63 21.64 7.49
CA PHE A 44 -21.40 20.46 7.93
C PHE A 44 -20.50 19.23 8.12
N ASN A 45 -19.54 18.99 7.22
CA ASN A 45 -18.62 17.85 7.36
C ASN A 45 -17.62 18.04 8.52
N ILE A 46 -17.05 19.24 8.68
CA ILE A 46 -16.16 19.57 9.80
C ILE A 46 -16.90 19.42 11.14
N LYS A 47 -18.17 19.87 11.22
CA LYS A 47 -19.00 19.75 12.42
C LYS A 47 -19.43 18.31 12.71
N ALA A 48 -19.72 17.51 11.68
CA ALA A 48 -20.03 16.09 11.84
C ALA A 48 -18.82 15.27 12.36
N LEU A 49 -17.60 15.72 12.05
CA LEU A 49 -16.34 15.12 12.51
C LEU A 49 -15.79 15.75 13.80
N TRP A 50 -16.53 16.64 14.46
CA TRP A 50 -16.05 17.33 15.66
C TRP A 50 -15.80 16.36 16.81
N ASP A 51 -16.80 15.52 17.08
CA ASP A 51 -16.76 14.43 18.05
C ASP A 51 -17.74 13.32 17.61
N PRO A 52 -17.26 12.31 16.86
CA PRO A 52 -18.10 11.22 16.37
C PRO A 52 -18.41 10.15 17.44
N TYR A 53 -17.95 10.32 18.69
CA TYR A 53 -18.00 9.27 19.72
C TYR A 53 -18.90 9.59 20.93
N SER A 54 -19.33 10.83 21.15
CA SER A 54 -20.16 11.20 22.32
C SER A 54 -21.65 10.81 22.26
N ASN A 55 -22.15 10.29 21.14
CA ASN A 55 -23.56 9.90 20.97
C ASN A 55 -23.78 8.36 21.03
N THR A 56 -23.15 7.67 21.97
CA THR A 56 -23.24 6.20 22.13
C THR A 56 -24.62 5.67 22.54
N GLY A 57 -25.50 6.51 23.11
CA GLY A 57 -26.86 6.13 23.50
C GLY A 57 -27.76 5.69 22.33
N GLU A 58 -27.43 6.08 21.10
CA GLU A 58 -28.15 5.68 19.89
C GLU A 58 -27.65 4.36 19.28
N LEU A 59 -26.58 3.75 19.81
CA LEU A 59 -26.06 2.46 19.32
C LEU A 59 -26.91 1.29 19.84
N PRO A 60 -27.67 0.57 18.97
CA PRO A 60 -28.57 -0.48 19.41
C PRO A 60 -27.79 -1.75 19.79
N ILE A 61 -27.76 -2.09 21.07
CA ILE A 61 -27.03 -3.26 21.61
C ILE A 61 -28.04 -4.28 22.15
N ALA A 62 -28.08 -5.46 21.56
CA ALA A 62 -28.96 -6.54 22.01
C ALA A 62 -28.49 -7.11 23.35
N VAL A 63 -29.42 -7.43 24.26
CA VAL A 63 -29.11 -8.14 25.51
C VAL A 63 -30.17 -9.21 25.74
N TYR A 64 -29.72 -10.44 26.01
CA TYR A 64 -30.55 -11.54 26.50
C TYR A 64 -29.84 -12.30 27.62
N SER A 65 -30.60 -12.70 28.63
CA SER A 65 -30.14 -13.60 29.68
C SER A 65 -30.94 -14.88 29.63
N ALA A 66 -30.24 -16.02 29.49
CA ALA A 66 -30.79 -17.34 29.74
C ALA A 66 -30.41 -17.87 31.13
N ASP A 67 -29.73 -17.06 31.96
CA ASP A 67 -29.33 -17.41 33.32
C ASP A 67 -30.51 -17.94 34.13
N THR A 68 -30.32 -19.09 34.78
CA THR A 68 -31.37 -19.76 35.57
C THR A 68 -31.23 -19.52 37.08
N GLY A 69 -30.32 -18.65 37.49
CA GLY A 69 -29.97 -18.46 38.89
C GLY A 69 -29.17 -19.62 39.48
N ALA A 70 -28.95 -19.57 40.79
CA ALA A 70 -28.34 -20.65 41.56
C ALA A 70 -28.86 -20.67 43.00
N LYS A 71 -28.70 -21.79 43.71
CA LYS A 71 -29.01 -21.88 45.13
C LYS A 71 -27.78 -21.61 46.00
N PHE A 72 -27.95 -20.77 47.01
CA PHE A 72 -26.95 -20.55 48.05
C PHE A 72 -27.67 -20.41 49.40
N GLN A 73 -27.27 -21.26 50.38
CA GLN A 73 -27.93 -21.40 51.70
C GLN A 73 -29.47 -21.45 51.61
N ASP A 74 -29.99 -22.41 50.83
CA ASP A 74 -31.42 -22.67 50.59
C ASP A 74 -32.26 -21.52 50.01
N LYS A 75 -31.63 -20.39 49.65
CA LYS A 75 -32.24 -19.29 48.88
C LYS A 75 -31.86 -19.36 47.41
N ASP A 76 -32.81 -19.04 46.54
CA ASP A 76 -32.58 -18.84 45.10
C ASP A 76 -31.98 -17.46 44.84
N VAL A 77 -30.94 -17.41 44.01
CA VAL A 77 -30.13 -16.22 43.71
C VAL A 77 -30.02 -16.01 42.19
N GLU A 78 -30.61 -14.93 41.68
CA GLU A 78 -30.74 -14.64 40.24
C GLU A 78 -29.93 -13.39 39.81
N ILE A 79 -28.59 -13.49 39.88
CA ILE A 79 -27.68 -12.38 39.56
C ILE A 79 -27.84 -11.94 38.09
N GLY A 80 -28.05 -12.85 37.13
CA GLY A 80 -28.25 -12.50 35.72
C GLY A 80 -29.50 -11.67 35.46
N ASN A 81 -30.59 -11.92 36.19
CA ASN A 81 -31.84 -11.16 36.05
C ASN A 81 -31.72 -9.73 36.61
N GLU A 82 -31.10 -9.59 37.78
CA GLU A 82 -30.88 -8.27 38.39
C GLU A 82 -29.78 -7.48 37.62
N VAL A 83 -28.82 -8.15 36.95
CA VAL A 83 -27.92 -7.55 35.96
C VAL A 83 -28.70 -6.96 34.78
N VAL A 84 -29.57 -7.73 34.13
CA VAL A 84 -30.41 -7.25 33.01
C VAL A 84 -31.27 -6.06 33.43
N LYS A 85 -31.86 -6.10 34.62
CA LYS A 85 -32.69 -5.03 35.21
C LYS A 85 -31.91 -3.76 35.52
N ASN A 86 -30.62 -3.86 35.84
CA ASN A 86 -29.75 -2.71 36.03
C ASN A 86 -29.28 -2.11 34.69
N LEU A 87 -28.98 -2.93 33.68
CA LEU A 87 -28.75 -2.46 32.30
C LEU A 87 -29.95 -1.70 31.73
N HIS A 88 -31.19 -2.07 32.05
CA HIS A 88 -32.39 -1.31 31.67
C HIS A 88 -32.40 0.14 32.20
N LYS A 89 -31.75 0.41 33.35
CA LYS A 89 -31.68 1.73 33.98
C LYS A 89 -30.60 2.60 33.36
N ASN A 90 -29.51 2.01 32.88
CA ASN A 90 -28.47 2.74 32.14
C ASN A 90 -29.05 3.31 30.83
N LYS A 91 -28.73 4.59 30.54
CA LYS A 91 -29.12 5.30 29.31
C LYS A 91 -27.93 5.82 28.49
N GLN A 92 -26.71 5.47 28.90
CA GLN A 92 -25.46 5.87 28.23
C GLN A 92 -25.21 5.03 26.97
N LEU A 93 -25.77 3.81 26.93
CA LEU A 93 -25.68 2.87 25.82
C LEU A 93 -27.10 2.47 25.36
N GLY A 94 -27.27 2.25 24.06
CA GLY A 94 -28.57 1.99 23.44
C GLY A 94 -29.08 0.56 23.62
N TRP A 95 -29.23 0.10 24.86
CA TRP A 95 -29.66 -1.27 25.18
C TRP A 95 -31.01 -1.64 24.54
N ARG A 96 -31.12 -2.87 24.04
CA ARG A 96 -32.29 -3.47 23.40
C ARG A 96 -32.45 -4.90 23.91
N PHE A 97 -33.40 -5.11 24.81
CA PHE A 97 -33.64 -6.42 25.42
C PHE A 97 -34.49 -7.28 24.47
N VAL A 98 -34.12 -8.55 24.32
CA VAL A 98 -34.75 -9.50 23.38
C VAL A 98 -34.95 -10.87 24.04
N ASP A 99 -35.89 -11.67 23.55
CA ASP A 99 -36.42 -12.83 24.30
C ASP A 99 -35.66 -14.15 24.08
N SER A 100 -34.60 -14.15 23.25
CA SER A 100 -33.87 -15.38 22.89
C SER A 100 -32.46 -15.11 22.39
N LYS A 101 -31.58 -16.12 22.49
CA LYS A 101 -30.20 -16.05 21.97
C LYS A 101 -30.21 -15.88 20.45
N GLU A 102 -31.15 -16.55 19.79
CA GLU A 102 -31.37 -16.50 18.35
C GLU A 102 -31.71 -15.08 17.89
N GLN A 103 -32.54 -14.33 18.65
CA GLN A 103 -32.80 -12.91 18.37
C GLN A 103 -31.58 -12.01 18.59
N VAL A 104 -30.72 -12.29 19.57
CA VAL A 104 -29.42 -11.60 19.72
C VAL A 104 -28.56 -11.86 18.48
N VAL A 105 -28.36 -13.14 18.12
CA VAL A 105 -27.44 -13.54 17.04
C VAL A 105 -27.94 -13.11 15.66
N GLU A 106 -29.20 -13.38 15.30
CA GLU A 106 -29.76 -12.94 14.02
C GLU A 106 -30.00 -11.43 13.97
N GLY A 107 -30.34 -10.80 15.09
CA GLY A 107 -30.47 -9.34 15.16
C GLY A 107 -29.12 -8.62 14.98
N VAL A 108 -28.04 -9.15 15.56
CA VAL A 108 -26.67 -8.69 15.28
C VAL A 108 -26.32 -8.97 13.82
N LYS A 109 -26.41 -10.22 13.36
CA LYS A 109 -26.06 -10.67 11.98
C LYS A 109 -26.80 -9.92 10.86
N SER A 110 -28.08 -9.61 11.05
CA SER A 110 -28.89 -8.81 10.11
C SER A 110 -28.56 -7.32 10.11
N GLY A 111 -27.87 -6.83 11.16
CA GLY A 111 -27.54 -5.41 11.33
C GLY A 111 -28.60 -4.59 12.06
N LYS A 112 -29.65 -5.24 12.61
CA LYS A 112 -30.65 -4.60 13.49
C LYS A 112 -30.04 -4.13 14.82
N TYR A 113 -29.01 -4.84 15.29
CA TYR A 113 -28.20 -4.49 16.45
C TYR A 113 -26.72 -4.44 16.04
N TYR A 114 -25.95 -3.49 16.58
CA TYR A 114 -24.52 -3.37 16.31
C TYR A 114 -23.71 -4.45 17.06
N ALA A 115 -24.10 -4.70 18.30
CA ALA A 115 -23.52 -5.71 19.17
C ALA A 115 -24.61 -6.43 19.97
N GLY A 116 -24.24 -7.55 20.58
CA GLY A 116 -25.15 -8.41 21.35
C GLY A 116 -24.44 -9.06 22.53
N ILE A 117 -25.10 -9.07 23.69
CA ILE A 117 -24.65 -9.73 24.92
C ILE A 117 -25.61 -10.88 25.23
N TYR A 118 -25.05 -12.06 25.48
CA TYR A 118 -25.78 -13.23 25.93
C TYR A 118 -25.20 -13.76 27.25
N LEU A 119 -26.05 -13.88 28.28
CA LEU A 119 -25.71 -14.55 29.54
C LEU A 119 -26.18 -16.01 29.50
N PRO A 120 -25.26 -16.99 29.59
CA PRO A 120 -25.59 -18.42 29.64
C PRO A 120 -26.34 -18.83 30.91
N LYS A 121 -26.97 -20.03 30.88
CA LYS A 121 -27.80 -20.57 31.97
C LYS A 121 -27.11 -20.67 33.33
N GLU A 122 -25.81 -20.94 33.35
CA GLU A 122 -25.04 -21.15 34.57
C GLU A 122 -24.40 -19.86 35.12
N PHE A 123 -24.70 -18.68 34.57
CA PHE A 123 -23.98 -17.44 34.87
C PHE A 123 -23.96 -17.07 36.38
N SER A 124 -25.11 -17.12 37.05
CA SER A 124 -25.21 -16.90 38.51
C SER A 124 -24.49 -17.99 39.32
N LYS A 125 -24.50 -19.22 38.83
CA LYS A 125 -23.92 -20.40 39.49
C LYS A 125 -22.39 -20.40 39.42
N ASP A 126 -21.84 -20.08 38.25
CA ASP A 126 -20.40 -19.87 38.07
C ASP A 126 -19.94 -18.68 38.92
N LEU A 127 -20.73 -17.58 38.99
CA LEU A 127 -20.44 -16.45 39.88
C LEU A 127 -20.40 -16.82 41.37
N LEU A 128 -21.25 -17.74 41.82
CA LEU A 128 -21.31 -18.19 43.22
C LEU A 128 -20.39 -19.38 43.53
N SER A 129 -19.72 -19.94 42.52
CA SER A 129 -18.90 -21.16 42.64
C SER A 129 -17.80 -21.08 43.72
N PHE A 130 -17.27 -19.88 44.00
CA PHE A 130 -16.28 -19.65 45.06
C PHE A 130 -16.80 -20.03 46.45
N THR A 131 -18.12 -19.97 46.68
CA THR A 131 -18.74 -20.41 47.94
C THR A 131 -18.70 -21.92 48.15
N SER A 132 -18.38 -22.68 47.09
CA SER A 132 -18.29 -24.15 47.08
C SER A 132 -16.86 -24.70 46.98
N GLY A 133 -15.85 -23.84 46.88
CA GLY A 133 -14.43 -24.22 46.79
C GLY A 133 -13.91 -24.55 45.38
N ASP A 134 -14.78 -24.95 44.43
CA ASP A 134 -14.45 -25.17 43.02
C ASP A 134 -14.72 -23.89 42.20
N ILE A 135 -13.77 -22.93 42.23
CA ILE A 135 -13.93 -21.60 41.62
C ILE A 135 -13.99 -21.69 40.09
N LYS A 136 -15.15 -21.40 39.53
CA LYS A 136 -15.43 -21.27 38.09
C LYS A 136 -15.59 -19.82 37.69
N LYS A 137 -15.10 -19.48 36.50
CA LYS A 137 -15.24 -18.12 35.94
C LYS A 137 -16.52 -18.05 35.09
N PRO A 138 -17.46 -17.15 35.39
CA PRO A 138 -18.69 -17.00 34.61
C PRO A 138 -18.37 -16.58 33.18
N LYS A 139 -19.07 -17.18 32.21
CA LYS A 139 -18.91 -16.87 30.79
C LYS A 139 -20.00 -15.91 30.32
N ILE A 140 -19.62 -15.01 29.41
CA ILE A 140 -20.52 -14.10 28.71
C ILE A 140 -20.20 -14.26 27.23
N GLU A 141 -21.21 -14.39 26.38
CA GLU A 141 -20.98 -14.42 24.94
C GLU A 141 -21.29 -13.04 24.34
N TYR A 142 -20.28 -12.45 23.68
CA TYR A 142 -20.37 -11.16 23.02
C TYR A 142 -20.35 -11.34 21.50
N TYR A 143 -21.30 -10.71 20.83
CA TYR A 143 -21.53 -10.77 19.39
C TYR A 143 -21.37 -9.37 18.79
N LEU A 144 -20.68 -9.24 17.66
CA LEU A 144 -20.40 -7.94 17.01
C LEU A 144 -20.64 -8.04 15.50
N ASN A 145 -21.38 -7.11 14.91
CA ASN A 145 -21.55 -7.07 13.45
C ASN A 145 -20.60 -6.08 12.77
N GLN A 146 -19.46 -6.60 12.34
CA GLN A 146 -18.44 -5.86 11.58
C GLN A 146 -18.88 -5.44 10.16
N LYS A 147 -20.01 -5.95 9.64
CA LYS A 147 -20.49 -5.68 8.27
C LYS A 147 -21.22 -4.34 8.11
N ILE A 148 -21.84 -3.81 9.17
CA ILE A 148 -22.75 -2.64 9.08
C ILE A 148 -22.02 -1.40 8.54
N ASN A 149 -20.74 -1.25 8.83
CA ASN A 149 -19.92 -0.14 8.34
C ASN A 149 -18.53 -0.66 7.96
N ALA A 150 -18.17 -0.58 6.67
CA ALA A 150 -16.88 -1.06 6.15
C ALA A 150 -15.65 -0.30 6.68
N ILE A 151 -15.86 0.88 7.28
CA ILE A 151 -14.82 1.66 7.97
C ILE A 151 -14.71 1.24 9.44
N ALA A 152 -15.78 0.68 10.03
CA ALA A 152 -15.80 0.31 11.44
C ALA A 152 -14.66 -0.65 11.81
N PRO A 153 -14.40 -1.79 11.14
CA PRO A 153 -13.27 -2.67 11.52
C PRO A 153 -11.91 -1.96 11.55
N LYS A 154 -11.66 -1.00 10.65
CA LYS A 154 -10.40 -0.23 10.60
C LYS A 154 -10.31 0.91 11.60
N ILE A 155 -11.44 1.35 12.16
CA ILE A 155 -11.52 2.23 13.33
C ILE A 155 -11.60 1.40 14.63
N THR A 156 -12.02 0.13 14.55
CA THR A 156 -12.31 -0.74 15.70
C THR A 156 -11.07 -1.04 16.51
N ASP A 157 -9.95 -1.31 15.85
CA ASP A 157 -8.66 -1.60 16.48
C ASP A 157 -8.09 -0.45 17.35
N LYS A 158 -8.71 0.74 17.33
CA LYS A 158 -8.35 1.86 18.24
C LYS A 158 -9.52 2.60 18.91
N GLY A 159 -10.72 2.61 18.33
CA GLY A 159 -11.86 3.41 18.80
C GLY A 159 -13.10 2.58 19.19
N ALA A 160 -13.48 1.56 18.41
CA ALA A 160 -14.58 0.68 18.85
C ALA A 160 -14.13 -0.28 19.97
N GLY A 161 -12.82 -0.50 20.15
CA GLY A 161 -12.26 -1.06 21.39
C GLY A 161 -12.67 -0.26 22.63
N SER A 162 -12.73 1.08 22.57
CA SER A 162 -13.24 1.91 23.67
C SER A 162 -14.74 1.71 23.91
N ILE A 163 -15.55 1.58 22.85
CA ILE A 163 -16.99 1.28 22.99
C ILE A 163 -17.19 -0.14 23.57
N GLN A 164 -16.41 -1.11 23.13
CA GLN A 164 -16.41 -2.47 23.67
C GLN A 164 -15.96 -2.50 25.15
N GLN A 165 -14.97 -1.68 25.51
CA GLN A 165 -14.51 -1.51 26.88
C GLN A 165 -15.58 -0.86 27.75
N GLU A 166 -16.26 0.19 27.29
CA GLU A 166 -17.38 0.84 27.98
C GLU A 166 -18.53 -0.16 28.24
N ILE A 167 -18.91 -0.93 27.21
CA ILE A 167 -19.91 -2.01 27.31
C ILE A 167 -19.48 -3.06 28.36
N SER A 168 -18.20 -3.44 28.38
CA SER A 168 -17.65 -4.44 29.30
C SER A 168 -17.56 -3.91 30.73
N GLN A 169 -17.16 -2.65 30.92
CA GLN A 169 -17.07 -2.01 32.22
C GLN A 169 -18.45 -1.78 32.85
N GLU A 170 -19.43 -1.29 32.08
CA GLU A 170 -20.80 -1.14 32.58
C GLU A 170 -21.44 -2.49 32.91
N PHE A 171 -21.10 -3.55 32.16
CA PHE A 171 -21.47 -4.91 32.53
C PHE A 171 -20.84 -5.35 33.86
N ILE A 172 -19.51 -5.24 34.02
CA ILE A 172 -18.79 -5.66 35.24
C ILE A 172 -19.30 -4.89 36.46
N LYS A 173 -19.43 -3.56 36.35
CA LYS A 173 -20.01 -2.69 37.39
C LYS A 173 -21.42 -3.12 37.77
N THR A 174 -22.24 -3.47 36.78
CA THR A 174 -23.59 -3.99 36.99
C THR A 174 -23.59 -5.35 37.71
N ALA A 175 -22.71 -6.28 37.32
CA ALA A 175 -22.56 -7.58 37.97
C ALA A 175 -22.06 -7.45 39.42
N SER A 176 -21.03 -6.66 39.67
CA SER A 176 -20.49 -6.43 41.03
C SER A 176 -21.47 -5.73 41.96
N SER A 177 -22.19 -4.70 41.48
CA SER A 177 -23.25 -4.05 42.24
C SER A 177 -24.41 -5.01 42.56
N THR A 178 -24.72 -5.91 41.62
CA THR A 178 -25.74 -6.93 41.81
C THR A 178 -25.32 -7.99 42.82
N LEU A 179 -24.08 -8.48 42.78
CA LEU A 179 -23.51 -9.40 43.78
C LEU A 179 -23.62 -8.81 45.19
N LEU A 180 -23.15 -7.59 45.41
CA LEU A 180 -23.21 -6.94 46.72
C LEU A 180 -24.65 -6.78 47.23
N LYS A 181 -25.58 -6.42 46.34
CA LYS A 181 -27.00 -6.34 46.66
C LYS A 181 -27.57 -7.70 47.09
N VAL A 182 -27.26 -8.76 46.34
CA VAL A 182 -27.66 -10.14 46.64
C VAL A 182 -27.12 -10.58 48.01
N PHE A 183 -25.84 -10.35 48.31
CA PHE A 183 -25.24 -10.71 49.61
C PHE A 183 -25.93 -10.00 50.79
N ASN A 184 -26.33 -8.74 50.62
CA ASN A 184 -27.09 -8.00 51.62
C ASN A 184 -28.54 -8.52 51.78
N GLU A 185 -29.20 -8.94 50.70
CA GLU A 185 -30.58 -9.48 50.73
C GLU A 185 -30.65 -10.90 51.34
N ILE A 186 -29.56 -11.68 51.30
CA ILE A 186 -29.54 -13.03 51.90
C ILE A 186 -29.18 -13.07 53.40
N GLY A 187 -28.57 -12.01 53.95
CA GLY A 187 -28.42 -11.81 55.40
C GLY A 187 -27.05 -12.09 56.02
N TYR A 188 -25.96 -12.09 55.23
CA TYR A 188 -24.60 -12.27 55.76
C TYR A 188 -23.95 -10.91 56.09
N ASN A 189 -24.10 -10.46 57.33
CA ASN A 189 -23.40 -9.29 57.87
C ASN A 189 -22.10 -9.73 58.55
N ILE A 190 -20.97 -9.12 58.21
CA ILE A 190 -19.61 -9.63 58.50
C ILE A 190 -19.13 -9.31 59.95
N ASP A 191 -19.99 -8.72 60.78
CA ASP A 191 -19.59 -7.82 61.88
C ASP A 191 -19.79 -8.33 63.33
N GLU A 192 -20.39 -9.51 63.58
CA GLU A 192 -20.84 -9.87 64.95
C GLU A 192 -20.40 -11.27 65.44
N ASN A 193 -19.50 -11.34 66.43
CA ASN A 193 -19.25 -12.52 67.28
C ASN A 193 -18.37 -12.24 68.54
N LEU A 194 -18.97 -11.86 69.68
CA LEU A 194 -18.31 -11.77 71.00
C LEU A 194 -19.29 -11.96 72.18
N VAL A 195 -19.11 -13.01 72.99
CA VAL A 195 -19.81 -13.28 74.28
C VAL A 195 -18.92 -14.24 75.14
N SER A 196 -18.94 -14.36 76.47
CA SER A 196 -18.92 -13.41 77.62
C SER A 196 -18.67 -14.18 78.95
N ILE A 197 -18.26 -13.44 79.99
CA ILE A 197 -18.57 -13.65 81.44
C ILE A 197 -18.03 -14.89 82.21
N ASN A 198 -17.85 -16.08 81.62
CA ASN A 198 -17.53 -17.29 82.42
C ASN A 198 -16.15 -17.29 83.15
N LYS A 199 -15.20 -16.42 82.79
CA LYS A 199 -13.85 -16.36 83.42
C LYS A 199 -13.85 -15.83 84.86
N VAL A 200 -14.74 -14.89 85.20
CA VAL A 200 -14.69 -14.17 86.49
C VAL A 200 -15.02 -15.08 87.68
N LYS A 201 -15.90 -16.08 87.46
CA LYS A 201 -16.28 -17.10 88.43
C LYS A 201 -15.10 -17.91 88.99
N ASN A 202 -14.11 -18.21 88.14
CA ASN A 202 -13.00 -19.07 88.55
C ASN A 202 -11.95 -18.33 89.39
N LEU A 203 -11.74 -17.02 89.16
CA LEU A 203 -10.68 -16.26 89.82
C LEU A 203 -10.81 -16.24 91.36
N ILE A 204 -12.00 -16.00 91.89
CA ILE A 204 -12.21 -15.86 93.34
C ILE A 204 -12.15 -17.23 94.06
N LEU A 205 -12.43 -18.33 93.35
CA LEU A 205 -12.14 -19.68 93.86
C LEU A 205 -10.62 -19.90 93.92
N THR A 206 -9.89 -19.57 92.86
CA THR A 206 -8.42 -19.72 92.80
C THR A 206 -7.67 -18.84 93.83
N THR A 207 -8.19 -17.68 94.23
CA THR A 207 -7.53 -16.82 95.24
C THR A 207 -7.59 -17.39 96.67
N ASN A 208 -8.63 -18.17 97.00
CA ASN A 208 -8.71 -18.86 98.30
C ASN A 208 -7.58 -19.88 98.47
N ASP A 209 -7.25 -20.59 97.39
CA ASP A 209 -6.35 -21.74 97.40
C ASP A 209 -4.86 -21.32 97.46
N ASN A 210 -4.55 -20.06 97.14
CA ASN A 210 -3.17 -19.53 97.04
C ASN A 210 -2.77 -18.58 98.18
N LEU A 211 -3.45 -18.61 99.34
CA LEU A 211 -3.10 -17.79 100.51
C LEU A 211 -1.63 -17.96 100.99
N GLY A 212 -0.99 -19.10 100.70
CA GLY A 212 0.41 -19.36 101.05
C GLY A 212 1.45 -18.64 100.18
N GLU A 213 1.11 -18.19 98.97
CA GLU A 213 2.03 -17.38 98.15
C GLU A 213 2.16 -15.95 98.66
N ILE A 214 1.15 -15.43 99.37
CA ILE A 214 1.14 -14.01 99.77
C ILE A 214 2.09 -13.75 100.96
N ASP A 215 2.35 -14.75 101.81
CA ASP A 215 3.39 -14.69 102.84
C ASP A 215 4.82 -14.67 102.25
N LYS A 216 4.99 -14.93 100.96
CA LYS A 216 6.27 -14.78 100.24
C LYS A 216 6.49 -13.34 99.78
N TYR A 217 5.44 -12.67 99.31
CA TYR A 217 5.52 -11.29 98.81
C TYR A 217 5.83 -10.26 99.90
N THR A 218 5.51 -10.53 101.17
CA THR A 218 5.89 -9.65 102.29
C THR A 218 7.41 -9.57 102.51
N GLN A 219 8.17 -10.62 102.19
CA GLN A 219 9.63 -10.60 102.24
C GLN A 219 10.25 -9.88 101.03
N GLU A 220 9.63 -9.97 99.85
CA GLU A 220 10.13 -9.34 98.62
C GLU A 220 10.07 -7.79 98.69
N VAL A 221 9.13 -7.20 99.43
CA VAL A 221 9.03 -5.73 99.60
C VAL A 221 10.25 -5.13 100.32
N VAL A 222 10.82 -5.83 101.31
CA VAL A 222 12.03 -5.39 102.02
C VAL A 222 13.25 -5.37 101.08
N GLU A 223 13.28 -6.27 100.09
CA GLU A 223 14.35 -6.36 99.10
C GLU A 223 14.28 -5.26 98.02
N VAL A 224 13.09 -4.69 97.78
CA VAL A 224 12.88 -3.60 96.80
C VAL A 224 13.44 -2.27 97.30
N GLN A 225 13.37 -1.99 98.61
CA GLN A 225 13.86 -0.72 99.17
C GLN A 225 15.38 -0.54 98.99
N GLY A 226 16.16 -1.62 99.00
CA GLY A 226 17.61 -1.60 98.74
C GLY A 226 18.01 -1.28 97.29
N LYS A 227 17.08 -1.41 96.32
CA LYS A 227 17.34 -1.25 94.87
C LYS A 227 16.93 0.12 94.32
N LEU A 228 16.46 1.03 95.18
CA LEU A 228 15.95 2.36 94.80
C LEU A 228 16.95 3.26 94.01
N PRO A 229 18.26 3.28 94.30
CA PRO A 229 19.23 4.06 93.51
C PRO A 229 19.40 3.52 92.08
N GLU A 230 19.40 2.20 91.92
CA GLU A 230 19.54 1.52 90.62
C GLU A 230 18.32 1.76 89.72
N LEU A 231 17.12 1.86 90.32
CA LEU A 231 15.89 2.24 89.64
C LEU A 231 15.92 3.69 89.14
N LYS A 232 16.51 4.64 89.88
CA LYS A 232 16.69 6.03 89.42
C LYS A 232 17.65 6.12 88.23
N GLU A 233 18.72 5.32 88.18
CA GLU A 233 19.63 5.26 87.01
C GLU A 233 18.97 4.62 85.78
N LYS A 234 18.21 3.53 85.97
CA LYS A 234 17.48 2.86 84.87
C LYS A 234 16.37 3.76 84.31
N LEU A 235 15.71 4.57 85.14
CA LEU A 235 14.72 5.55 84.68
C LEU A 235 15.35 6.66 83.82
N ALA A 236 16.57 7.12 84.15
CA ALA A 236 17.31 8.07 83.32
C ALA A 236 17.63 7.50 81.92
N LYS A 237 18.14 6.26 81.85
CA LYS A 237 18.37 5.55 80.57
C LYS A 237 17.07 5.28 79.78
N ALA A 238 15.95 5.08 80.48
CA ALA A 238 14.65 4.91 79.81
C ALA A 238 14.09 6.23 79.24
N ASN A 239 14.43 7.39 79.82
CA ASN A 239 14.10 8.69 79.22
C ASN A 239 14.94 8.96 77.94
N GLU A 240 16.17 8.44 77.81
CA GLU A 240 16.95 8.53 76.57
C GLU A 240 16.32 7.78 75.39
N LEU A 241 15.63 6.65 75.64
CA LEU A 241 14.89 5.91 74.61
C LEU A 241 13.79 6.75 73.94
N GLN A 242 13.26 7.79 74.62
CA GLN A 242 12.26 8.68 74.06
C GLN A 242 12.78 9.46 72.83
N ALA A 243 14.09 9.72 72.76
CA ALA A 243 14.72 10.38 71.62
C ALA A 243 14.82 9.49 70.35
N TYR A 244 14.75 8.16 70.52
CA TYR A 244 14.82 7.20 69.41
C TYR A 244 13.43 6.83 68.85
N LEU A 245 12.34 7.10 69.58
CA LEU A 245 10.97 6.80 69.13
C LEU A 245 10.65 7.32 67.70
N PRO A 246 11.05 8.55 67.28
CA PRO A 246 10.78 9.02 65.92
C PRO A 246 11.48 8.20 64.83
N GLN A 247 12.67 7.63 65.12
CA GLN A 247 13.41 6.79 64.17
C GLN A 247 12.77 5.41 64.04
N VAL A 248 12.22 4.88 65.13
CA VAL A 248 11.45 3.63 65.12
C VAL A 248 10.11 3.80 64.41
N ASP A 249 9.43 4.95 64.58
CA ASP A 249 8.24 5.29 63.80
C ASP A 249 8.58 5.39 62.29
N GLU A 250 9.67 6.05 61.92
CA GLU A 250 10.08 6.18 60.51
C GLU A 250 10.43 4.81 59.89
N MET A 251 11.14 3.95 60.62
CA MET A 251 11.47 2.60 60.15
C MET A 251 10.23 1.68 60.12
N GLY A 252 9.32 1.84 61.07
CA GLY A 252 8.01 1.18 61.07
C GLY A 252 7.16 1.57 59.88
N GLN A 253 7.05 2.86 59.58
CA GLN A 253 6.36 3.36 58.39
C GLN A 253 6.99 2.85 57.09
N LYS A 254 8.32 2.73 57.02
CA LYS A 254 9.01 2.08 55.88
C LYS A 254 8.67 0.59 55.75
N LEU A 255 8.63 -0.16 56.85
CA LEU A 255 8.23 -1.59 56.86
C LEU A 255 6.76 -1.77 56.48
N ILE A 256 5.87 -0.92 56.98
CA ILE A 256 4.45 -0.85 56.61
C ILE A 256 4.29 -0.56 55.12
N THR A 257 4.98 0.45 54.61
CA THR A 257 4.96 0.83 53.19
C THR A 257 5.49 -0.32 52.32
N LEU A 258 6.54 -1.02 52.76
CA LEU A 258 7.07 -2.19 52.07
C LEU A 258 6.09 -3.37 52.10
N ASN A 259 5.37 -3.58 53.20
CA ASN A 259 4.36 -4.63 53.32
C ASN A 259 3.14 -4.36 52.42
N GLN A 260 2.66 -3.11 52.40
CA GLN A 260 1.59 -2.66 51.50
C GLN A 260 2.00 -2.72 50.03
N LYS A 261 3.30 -2.62 49.74
CA LYS A 261 3.89 -2.89 48.42
C LYS A 261 4.20 -4.35 48.16
N MET A 262 4.08 -5.27 49.12
CA MET A 262 4.37 -6.68 48.90
C MET A 262 3.45 -7.34 47.85
N PRO A 263 2.13 -7.04 47.78
CA PRO A 263 1.28 -7.48 46.67
C PRO A 263 1.72 -6.91 45.32
N GLU A 264 2.21 -5.67 45.28
CA GLU A 264 2.73 -5.01 44.07
C GLU A 264 4.05 -5.64 43.61
N ILE A 265 4.97 -5.94 44.54
CA ILE A 265 6.20 -6.70 44.32
C ILE A 265 5.85 -8.12 43.83
N LYS A 266 4.84 -8.77 44.41
CA LYS A 266 4.36 -10.10 44.00
C LYS A 266 3.62 -10.09 42.66
N GLN A 267 3.01 -8.97 42.26
CA GLN A 267 2.48 -8.82 40.92
C GLN A 267 3.61 -8.61 39.90
N GLN A 268 4.59 -7.76 40.19
CA GLN A 268 5.75 -7.51 39.32
C GLN A 268 6.63 -8.76 39.17
N ALA A 269 6.91 -9.48 40.26
CA ALA A 269 7.69 -10.71 40.23
C ALA A 269 6.97 -11.84 39.49
N SER A 270 5.62 -11.86 39.42
CA SER A 270 4.86 -12.87 38.66
C SER A 270 5.18 -12.90 37.16
N VAL A 271 5.75 -11.82 36.61
CA VAL A 271 6.26 -11.77 35.23
C VAL A 271 7.30 -12.87 34.98
N ILE A 272 8.08 -13.25 36.00
CA ILE A 272 9.07 -14.32 35.87
C ILE A 272 8.44 -15.69 35.59
N LEU A 273 7.22 -15.95 36.09
CA LEU A 273 6.47 -17.16 35.78
C LEU A 273 5.97 -17.16 34.32
N THR A 274 5.62 -15.99 33.80
CA THR A 274 5.23 -15.83 32.39
C THR A 274 6.44 -16.03 31.48
N LEU A 275 7.63 -15.52 31.87
CA LEU A 275 8.89 -15.77 31.19
C LEU A 275 9.28 -17.25 31.27
N GLN A 276 9.06 -17.92 32.40
CA GLN A 276 9.33 -19.36 32.57
C GLN A 276 8.48 -20.20 31.62
N GLN A 277 7.19 -19.90 31.49
CA GLN A 277 6.31 -20.56 30.51
C GLN A 277 6.73 -20.32 29.06
N LYS A 278 7.40 -19.20 28.77
CA LYS A 278 7.88 -18.82 27.44
C LYS A 278 9.32 -19.26 27.12
N ILE A 279 10.00 -19.98 28.02
CA ILE A 279 11.34 -20.55 27.76
C ILE A 279 11.41 -21.29 26.40
N PRO A 280 10.43 -22.14 26.00
CA PRO A 280 10.47 -22.81 24.70
C PRO A 280 10.42 -21.85 23.50
N GLU A 281 9.67 -20.75 23.61
CA GLU A 281 9.58 -19.72 22.56
C GLU A 281 10.90 -18.93 22.46
N ILE A 282 11.54 -18.64 23.61
CA ILE A 282 12.84 -17.96 23.69
C ILE A 282 13.94 -18.84 23.09
N GLN A 283 13.95 -20.14 23.42
CA GLN A 283 14.85 -21.13 22.83
C GLN A 283 14.61 -21.30 21.32
N GLN A 284 13.35 -21.26 20.86
CA GLN A 284 13.03 -21.30 19.44
C GLN A 284 13.53 -20.05 18.69
N ALA A 285 13.35 -18.86 19.26
CA ALA A 285 13.91 -17.62 18.71
C ALA A 285 15.44 -17.65 18.67
N GLY A 286 16.07 -18.21 19.71
CA GLY A 286 17.51 -18.51 19.72
C GLY A 286 17.93 -19.41 18.56
N ASN A 287 17.28 -20.57 18.39
CA ASN A 287 17.58 -21.49 17.29
C ASN A 287 17.42 -20.85 15.90
N GLN A 288 16.40 -20.00 15.71
CA GLN A 288 16.21 -19.25 14.46
C GLN A 288 17.35 -18.24 14.22
N LEU A 289 17.79 -17.53 15.27
CA LEU A 289 18.90 -16.58 15.17
C LEU A 289 20.23 -17.28 14.88
N ALA A 290 20.47 -18.45 15.49
CA ALA A 290 21.65 -19.28 15.23
C ALA A 290 21.67 -19.82 13.79
N GLN A 291 20.51 -20.18 13.23
CA GLN A 291 20.42 -20.55 11.81
C GLN A 291 20.76 -19.36 10.90
N VAL A 292 20.18 -18.18 11.16
CA VAL A 292 20.45 -16.97 10.35
C VAL A 292 21.92 -16.55 10.43
N ASP A 293 22.56 -16.69 11.59
CA ASP A 293 24.01 -16.47 11.76
C ASP A 293 24.86 -17.46 10.95
N GLY A 294 24.56 -18.77 11.05
CA GLY A 294 25.26 -19.81 10.28
C GLY A 294 25.11 -19.65 8.77
N ASP A 295 23.92 -19.30 8.30
CA ASP A 295 23.60 -19.12 6.87
C ASP A 295 24.09 -17.75 6.34
N PHE A 296 24.51 -16.82 7.21
CA PHE A 296 24.81 -15.43 6.83
C PHE A 296 25.98 -15.31 5.84
N ALA A 297 26.98 -16.18 5.96
CA ALA A 297 28.12 -16.23 5.04
C ALA A 297 27.68 -16.66 3.62
N GLU A 298 26.67 -17.52 3.49
CA GLU A 298 26.11 -17.92 2.19
C GLU A 298 25.25 -16.80 1.57
N ILE A 299 24.52 -16.04 2.39
CA ILE A 299 23.80 -14.83 1.95
C ILE A 299 24.78 -13.79 1.38
N GLN A 300 25.89 -13.52 2.08
CA GLN A 300 26.96 -12.64 1.59
C GLN A 300 27.55 -13.16 0.27
N LYS A 301 27.85 -14.46 0.18
CA LYS A 301 28.39 -15.09 -1.03
C LYS A 301 27.44 -14.96 -2.21
N THR A 302 26.15 -15.30 -2.03
CA THR A 302 25.13 -15.22 -3.09
C THR A 302 24.99 -13.80 -3.64
N MET A 303 25.05 -12.78 -2.78
CA MET A 303 25.05 -11.39 -3.21
C MET A 303 26.33 -11.01 -3.97
N ASN A 304 27.50 -11.49 -3.53
CA ASN A 304 28.76 -11.26 -4.24
C ASN A 304 28.74 -11.90 -5.64
N ASP A 305 28.28 -13.14 -5.74
CA ASP A 305 28.18 -13.89 -7.00
C ASP A 305 27.20 -13.20 -7.96
N GLY A 306 26.02 -12.79 -7.48
CA GLY A 306 25.05 -12.02 -8.27
C GLY A 306 25.56 -10.64 -8.74
N ILE A 307 26.37 -9.94 -7.94
CA ILE A 307 27.04 -8.70 -8.37
C ILE A 307 28.07 -9.00 -9.47
N ASN A 308 28.81 -10.10 -9.36
CA ASN A 308 29.81 -10.50 -10.36
C ASN A 308 29.17 -10.93 -11.68
N GLU A 309 28.10 -11.72 -11.64
CA GLU A 309 27.31 -12.09 -12.82
C GLU A 309 26.72 -10.86 -13.52
N ALA A 310 26.15 -9.91 -12.76
CA ALA A 310 25.63 -8.67 -13.31
C ALA A 310 26.74 -7.83 -14.01
N LYS A 311 27.96 -7.78 -13.45
CA LYS A 311 29.12 -7.14 -14.08
C LYS A 311 29.58 -7.86 -15.36
N GLN A 312 29.52 -9.19 -15.40
CA GLN A 312 29.77 -9.95 -16.63
C GLN A 312 28.70 -9.64 -17.69
N GLY A 313 27.43 -9.53 -17.28
CA GLY A 313 26.33 -9.08 -18.15
C GLY A 313 26.56 -7.70 -18.77
N LEU A 314 27.04 -6.72 -17.99
CA LEU A 314 27.44 -5.40 -18.51
C LEU A 314 28.57 -5.50 -19.55
N ASN A 315 29.59 -6.32 -19.31
CA ASN A 315 30.67 -6.51 -20.29
C ASN A 315 30.16 -7.09 -21.61
N ILE A 316 29.20 -8.02 -21.57
CA ILE A 316 28.56 -8.58 -22.78
C ILE A 316 27.73 -7.50 -23.49
N ILE A 317 26.95 -6.71 -22.77
CA ILE A 317 26.20 -5.57 -23.34
C ILE A 317 27.15 -4.61 -24.08
N HIS A 318 28.30 -4.29 -23.47
CA HIS A 318 29.30 -3.40 -24.06
C HIS A 318 29.97 -3.98 -25.32
N GLN A 319 30.25 -5.29 -25.33
CA GLN A 319 30.73 -5.98 -26.53
C GLN A 319 29.70 -5.94 -27.67
N VAL A 320 28.42 -6.16 -27.37
CA VAL A 320 27.33 -6.08 -28.37
C VAL A 320 27.15 -4.65 -28.87
N GLN A 321 27.16 -3.63 -28.00
CA GLN A 321 27.13 -2.21 -28.38
C GLN A 321 28.29 -1.85 -29.33
N THR A 322 29.48 -2.43 -29.12
CA THR A 322 30.67 -2.18 -29.97
C THR A 322 30.51 -2.79 -31.37
N ILE A 323 29.86 -3.95 -31.50
CA ILE A 323 29.68 -4.66 -32.78
C ILE A 323 28.42 -4.21 -33.53
N LEU A 324 27.42 -3.64 -32.83
CA LEU A 324 26.15 -3.20 -33.42
C LEU A 324 26.30 -2.27 -34.66
N PRO A 325 27.23 -1.30 -34.71
CA PRO A 325 27.44 -0.48 -35.90
C PRO A 325 27.88 -1.27 -37.13
N ASP A 326 28.70 -2.32 -36.96
CA ASP A 326 29.13 -3.19 -38.05
C ASP A 326 27.97 -4.07 -38.56
N ILE A 327 27.08 -4.51 -37.66
CA ILE A 327 25.84 -5.22 -38.02
C ILE A 327 24.90 -4.30 -38.81
N GLN A 328 24.74 -3.05 -38.38
CA GLN A 328 23.93 -2.04 -39.11
C GLN A 328 24.51 -1.76 -40.50
N LYS A 329 25.84 -1.60 -40.59
CA LYS A 329 26.57 -1.41 -41.85
C LYS A 329 26.38 -2.59 -42.80
N LEU A 330 26.49 -3.83 -42.29
CA LEU A 330 26.24 -5.05 -43.07
C LEU A 330 24.79 -5.12 -43.57
N GLY A 331 23.82 -4.73 -42.72
CA GLY A 331 22.40 -4.64 -43.10
C GLY A 331 22.16 -3.64 -44.24
N ASN A 332 22.77 -2.45 -44.16
CA ASN A 332 22.69 -1.44 -45.24
C ASN A 332 23.32 -1.95 -46.54
N GLN A 333 24.51 -2.58 -46.46
CA GLN A 333 25.17 -3.17 -47.63
C GLN A 333 24.35 -4.30 -48.27
N ALA A 334 23.62 -5.08 -47.47
CA ALA A 334 22.72 -6.10 -47.96
C ALA A 334 21.48 -5.51 -48.67
N ASP A 335 20.92 -4.40 -48.17
CA ASP A 335 19.80 -3.71 -48.83
C ASP A 335 20.24 -2.99 -50.13
N ASP A 336 21.40 -2.32 -50.14
CA ASP A 336 21.98 -1.73 -51.35
C ASP A 336 22.23 -2.79 -52.44
N PHE A 337 22.77 -3.95 -52.05
CA PHE A 337 22.98 -5.07 -52.96
C PHE A 337 21.66 -5.66 -53.48
N ALA A 338 20.67 -5.80 -52.61
CA ALA A 338 19.33 -6.25 -52.97
C ALA A 338 18.65 -5.28 -53.96
N ALA A 339 18.67 -3.98 -53.68
CA ALA A 339 18.12 -2.94 -54.54
C ALA A 339 18.79 -2.93 -55.93
N THR A 340 20.13 -3.01 -55.97
CA THR A 340 20.91 -3.08 -57.22
C THR A 340 20.58 -4.34 -58.02
N THR A 341 20.46 -5.50 -57.36
CA THR A 341 20.13 -6.77 -58.01
C THR A 341 18.70 -6.77 -58.55
N LYS A 342 17.76 -6.15 -57.83
CA LYS A 342 16.37 -6.00 -58.25
C LYS A 342 16.24 -5.08 -59.48
N ASP A 343 16.87 -3.90 -59.46
CA ASP A 343 16.92 -3.00 -60.62
C ASP A 343 17.52 -3.69 -61.86
N GLY A 344 18.60 -4.47 -61.67
CA GLY A 344 19.17 -5.29 -62.74
C GLY A 344 18.20 -6.34 -63.29
N ALA A 345 17.44 -7.02 -62.43
CA ALA A 345 16.42 -7.99 -62.83
C ALA A 345 15.22 -7.34 -63.54
N GLU A 346 14.77 -6.15 -63.10
CA GLU A 346 13.69 -5.38 -63.72
C GLU A 346 14.11 -4.81 -65.10
N LYS A 347 15.36 -4.36 -65.24
CA LYS A 347 15.95 -3.98 -66.54
C LYS A 347 16.07 -5.17 -67.48
N LEU A 348 16.50 -6.33 -66.98
CA LEU A 348 16.54 -7.54 -67.80
C LEU A 348 15.13 -7.97 -68.21
N LYS A 349 14.15 -7.88 -67.30
CA LYS A 349 12.74 -8.20 -67.58
C LYS A 349 12.13 -7.31 -68.66
N SER A 350 12.40 -6.00 -68.62
CA SER A 350 11.93 -5.06 -69.66
C SER A 350 12.62 -5.26 -71.02
N ALA A 351 13.80 -5.92 -71.06
CA ALA A 351 14.47 -6.31 -72.31
C ALA A 351 13.98 -7.65 -72.90
N VAL A 352 13.25 -8.49 -72.15
CA VAL A 352 12.78 -9.82 -72.61
C VAL A 352 11.96 -9.75 -73.91
N PRO A 353 11.03 -8.81 -74.13
CA PRO A 353 10.29 -8.72 -75.39
C PRO A 353 11.21 -8.49 -76.60
N SER A 354 12.25 -7.66 -76.45
CA SER A 354 13.23 -7.39 -77.50
C SER A 354 14.10 -8.63 -77.78
N ILE A 355 14.50 -9.37 -76.75
CA ILE A 355 15.22 -10.65 -76.89
C ILE A 355 14.34 -11.68 -77.61
N SER A 356 13.07 -11.80 -77.21
CA SER A 356 12.08 -12.68 -77.85
C SER A 356 11.90 -12.34 -79.33
N SER A 357 11.79 -11.05 -79.66
CA SER A 357 11.68 -10.59 -81.05
C SER A 357 12.95 -10.91 -81.85
N SER A 358 14.13 -10.78 -81.24
CA SER A 358 15.40 -11.15 -81.89
C SER A 358 15.48 -12.64 -82.18
N VAL A 359 15.12 -13.49 -81.21
CA VAL A 359 15.06 -14.96 -81.40
C VAL A 359 14.04 -15.33 -82.47
N GLN A 360 12.86 -14.69 -82.49
CA GLN A 360 11.85 -14.90 -83.52
C GLN A 360 12.36 -14.52 -84.92
N VAL A 361 13.06 -13.39 -85.06
CA VAL A 361 13.69 -12.98 -86.32
C VAL A 361 14.77 -13.97 -86.75
N THR A 362 15.65 -14.43 -85.84
CA THR A 362 16.65 -15.45 -86.17
C THR A 362 15.99 -16.75 -86.65
N LEU A 363 14.96 -17.26 -85.95
CA LEU A 363 14.23 -18.46 -86.37
C LEU A 363 13.56 -18.28 -87.74
N GLN A 364 12.99 -17.11 -88.01
CA GLN A 364 12.45 -16.76 -89.33
C GLN A 364 13.52 -16.74 -90.41
N SER A 365 14.69 -16.13 -90.16
CA SER A 365 15.80 -16.10 -91.13
C SER A 365 16.36 -17.49 -91.43
N ILE A 366 16.41 -18.41 -90.46
CA ILE A 366 16.83 -19.79 -90.73
C ILE A 366 15.75 -20.55 -91.53
N GLY A 367 14.46 -20.31 -91.26
CA GLY A 367 13.37 -20.85 -92.09
C GLY A 367 13.39 -20.29 -93.52
N GLU A 368 13.74 -19.02 -93.69
CA GLU A 368 13.94 -18.39 -95.00
C GLU A 368 15.17 -18.96 -95.72
N VAL A 369 16.25 -19.29 -95.00
CA VAL A 369 17.40 -20.04 -95.54
C VAL A 369 17.00 -21.42 -96.07
N ALA A 370 16.15 -22.17 -95.35
CA ALA A 370 15.62 -23.44 -95.86
C ALA A 370 14.83 -23.25 -97.17
N ASN A 371 13.85 -22.34 -97.16
CA ASN A 371 13.00 -22.06 -98.33
C ASN A 371 13.81 -21.57 -99.55
N THR A 372 14.76 -20.65 -99.33
CA THR A 372 15.62 -20.12 -100.40
C THR A 372 16.63 -21.15 -100.89
N THR A 373 17.07 -22.09 -100.05
CA THR A 373 17.93 -23.20 -100.47
C THR A 373 17.16 -24.21 -101.33
N SER A 374 15.88 -24.49 -101.01
CA SER A 374 15.02 -25.28 -101.90
C SER A 374 14.81 -24.58 -103.25
N SER A 375 14.52 -23.28 -103.24
CA SER A 375 14.38 -22.48 -104.47
C SER A 375 15.68 -22.38 -105.27
N LEU A 376 16.85 -22.39 -104.61
CA LEU A 376 18.15 -22.50 -105.27
C LEU A 376 18.27 -23.87 -105.95
N ALA A 377 17.89 -24.95 -105.26
CA ALA A 377 17.98 -26.29 -105.82
C ALA A 377 17.10 -26.44 -107.08
N ASP A 378 15.86 -25.93 -107.07
CA ASP A 378 14.98 -25.89 -108.25
C ASP A 378 15.56 -25.02 -109.38
N SER A 379 16.22 -23.92 -109.02
CA SER A 379 16.86 -23.01 -109.99
C SER A 379 18.06 -23.67 -110.67
N ILE A 380 18.90 -24.41 -109.91
CA ILE A 380 20.01 -25.19 -110.46
C ILE A 380 19.45 -26.34 -111.31
N LYS A 381 18.41 -27.05 -110.85
CA LYS A 381 17.75 -28.12 -111.61
C LYS A 381 17.25 -27.64 -112.97
N THR A 382 16.70 -26.43 -113.02
CA THR A 382 16.28 -25.78 -114.27
C THR A 382 17.48 -25.39 -115.15
N ALA A 383 18.56 -24.91 -114.55
CA ALA A 383 19.77 -24.45 -115.25
C ALA A 383 20.67 -25.58 -115.79
N VAL A 384 20.40 -26.84 -115.47
CA VAL A 384 21.15 -28.01 -116.00
C VAL A 384 20.30 -28.90 -116.91
N ALA A 385 19.06 -28.50 -117.21
CA ALA A 385 18.05 -29.33 -117.86
C ALA A 385 18.29 -29.61 -119.36
N ASP A 386 19.19 -28.85 -120.02
CA ASP A 386 19.65 -29.11 -121.38
C ASP A 386 20.88 -30.03 -121.44
N ASN A 387 21.38 -30.46 -120.27
CA ASN A 387 22.50 -31.39 -120.08
C ASN A 387 23.86 -30.89 -120.60
N ASP A 388 24.02 -29.57 -120.77
CA ASP A 388 25.30 -28.90 -121.05
C ASP A 388 25.55 -27.81 -119.98
N LEU A 389 26.81 -27.56 -119.63
CA LEU A 389 27.17 -26.63 -118.54
C LEU A 389 28.48 -25.93 -118.88
N THR A 390 28.39 -24.66 -119.29
CA THR A 390 29.58 -23.88 -119.67
C THR A 390 30.47 -23.58 -118.45
N PRO A 391 31.78 -23.33 -118.66
CA PRO A 391 32.68 -22.92 -117.58
C PRO A 391 32.20 -21.67 -116.82
N GLU A 392 31.61 -20.71 -117.53
CA GLU A 392 31.03 -19.48 -116.98
C GLU A 392 29.82 -19.74 -116.08
N GLU A 393 28.93 -20.65 -116.49
CA GLU A 393 27.78 -21.08 -115.68
C GLU A 393 28.23 -21.84 -114.43
N ARG A 394 29.15 -22.81 -114.57
CA ARG A 394 29.72 -23.54 -113.43
C ARG A 394 30.37 -22.60 -112.40
N ALA A 395 31.10 -21.59 -112.87
CA ALA A 395 31.70 -20.56 -111.98
C ALA A 395 30.62 -19.69 -111.30
N THR A 396 29.54 -19.36 -112.01
CA THR A 396 28.43 -18.56 -111.46
C THR A 396 27.64 -19.34 -110.42
N LEU A 397 27.23 -20.57 -110.73
CA LEU A 397 26.52 -21.48 -109.83
C LEU A 397 27.36 -21.77 -108.57
N SER A 398 28.65 -22.06 -108.73
CA SER A 398 29.57 -22.27 -107.61
C SER A 398 29.64 -21.06 -106.67
N LYS A 399 29.69 -19.84 -107.23
CA LYS A 399 29.67 -18.60 -106.43
C LYS A 399 28.36 -18.41 -105.66
N VAL A 400 27.22 -18.77 -106.26
CA VAL A 400 25.91 -18.72 -105.58
C VAL A 400 25.87 -19.75 -104.46
N ILE A 401 26.20 -21.02 -104.72
CA ILE A 401 26.21 -22.09 -103.71
C ILE A 401 27.13 -21.73 -102.54
N ASN A 402 28.34 -21.23 -102.81
CA ASN A 402 29.26 -20.78 -101.75
C ASN A 402 28.72 -19.60 -100.93
N SER A 403 27.85 -18.76 -101.49
CA SER A 403 27.19 -17.68 -100.74
C SER A 403 26.15 -18.22 -99.77
N PHE A 404 25.40 -19.27 -100.15
CA PHE A 404 24.49 -19.99 -99.26
C PHE A 404 25.23 -20.78 -98.16
N ILE A 405 26.35 -21.44 -98.51
CA ILE A 405 27.25 -22.10 -97.56
C ILE A 405 27.73 -21.13 -96.47
N GLN A 406 28.07 -19.89 -96.84
CA GLN A 406 28.46 -18.86 -95.87
C GLN A 406 27.26 -18.40 -95.03
N GLY A 407 26.10 -18.14 -95.64
CA GLY A 407 24.87 -17.78 -94.92
C GLY A 407 24.47 -18.82 -93.87
N ASN A 408 24.61 -20.11 -94.17
CA ASN A 408 24.36 -21.20 -93.22
C ASN A 408 25.30 -21.15 -92.01
N LYS A 409 26.58 -20.85 -92.21
CA LYS A 409 27.57 -20.69 -91.12
C LYS A 409 27.28 -19.46 -90.25
N ASP A 410 26.86 -18.37 -90.87
CA ASP A 410 26.48 -17.15 -90.16
C ASP A 410 25.23 -17.39 -89.27
N GLN A 411 24.26 -18.16 -89.77
CA GLN A 411 23.10 -18.59 -88.97
C GLN A 411 23.47 -19.55 -87.83
N GLN A 412 24.42 -20.48 -88.04
CA GLN A 412 24.93 -21.33 -86.95
C GLN A 412 25.58 -20.50 -85.83
N ALA A 413 26.35 -19.47 -86.16
CA ALA A 413 26.93 -18.56 -85.17
C ALA A 413 25.84 -17.80 -84.36
N ALA A 414 24.71 -17.45 -85.00
CA ALA A 414 23.55 -16.88 -84.31
C ALA A 414 22.88 -17.91 -83.37
N ILE A 415 22.68 -19.16 -83.80
CA ILE A 415 22.12 -20.24 -82.97
C ILE A 415 22.99 -20.50 -81.73
N VAL A 416 24.32 -20.54 -81.89
CA VAL A 416 25.26 -20.70 -80.76
C VAL A 416 25.12 -19.53 -79.76
N SER A 417 24.97 -18.31 -80.26
CA SER A 417 24.80 -17.11 -79.43
C SER A 417 23.49 -17.15 -78.62
N VAL A 418 22.38 -17.55 -79.25
CA VAL A 418 21.08 -17.75 -78.57
C VAL A 418 21.15 -18.90 -77.57
N SER A 419 21.81 -20.01 -77.92
CA SER A 419 21.96 -21.17 -77.04
C SER A 419 22.75 -20.82 -75.78
N ASN A 420 23.84 -20.05 -75.90
CA ASN A 420 24.62 -19.56 -74.75
C ASN A 420 23.78 -18.66 -73.82
N LEU A 421 22.92 -17.80 -74.38
CA LEU A 421 22.00 -16.99 -73.58
C LEU A 421 21.04 -17.88 -72.80
N ILE A 422 20.35 -18.80 -73.47
CA ILE A 422 19.35 -19.70 -72.86
C ILE A 422 19.98 -20.63 -71.81
N GLN A 423 21.22 -21.11 -72.03
CA GLN A 423 21.98 -21.88 -71.05
C GLN A 423 22.23 -21.09 -69.77
N ASN A 424 22.56 -19.81 -69.86
CA ASN A 424 22.71 -18.95 -68.68
C ASN A 424 21.37 -18.77 -67.94
N MET A 425 20.25 -18.67 -68.66
CA MET A 425 18.92 -18.58 -68.03
C MET A 425 18.51 -19.91 -67.37
N LYS A 426 18.87 -21.05 -67.95
CA LYS A 426 18.66 -22.37 -67.35
C LYS A 426 19.47 -22.52 -66.05
N ASN A 427 20.75 -22.12 -66.08
CA ASN A 427 21.62 -22.13 -64.89
C ASN A 427 21.07 -21.25 -63.75
N LEU A 428 20.32 -20.18 -64.06
CA LEU A 428 19.60 -19.37 -63.07
C LEU A 428 18.33 -20.07 -62.56
N ALA A 429 17.55 -20.72 -63.44
CA ALA A 429 16.39 -21.52 -63.04
C ALA A 429 16.79 -22.68 -62.09
N ASP A 430 17.88 -23.39 -62.40
CA ASP A 430 18.45 -24.46 -61.56
C ASP A 430 18.80 -23.93 -60.15
N LYS A 431 19.51 -22.79 -60.08
CA LYS A 431 19.89 -22.15 -58.80
C LYS A 431 18.69 -21.63 -57.99
N ASN A 432 17.63 -21.21 -58.67
CA ASN A 432 16.38 -20.77 -58.04
C ASN A 432 15.45 -21.95 -57.68
N GLY A 433 15.84 -23.20 -57.94
CA GLY A 433 15.01 -24.38 -57.68
C GLY A 433 13.80 -24.52 -58.61
N ASP A 434 13.77 -23.80 -59.74
CA ASP A 434 12.64 -23.75 -60.66
C ASP A 434 12.73 -24.87 -61.72
N ALA A 435 12.44 -26.10 -61.28
CA ALA A 435 12.58 -27.30 -62.11
C ALA A 435 11.76 -27.25 -63.41
N ASP A 436 10.55 -26.67 -63.39
CA ASP A 436 9.69 -26.52 -64.57
C ASP A 436 10.32 -25.56 -65.60
N ALA A 437 10.78 -24.39 -65.15
CA ALA A 437 11.44 -23.43 -66.03
C ALA A 437 12.78 -23.96 -66.56
N SER A 438 13.56 -24.67 -65.72
CA SER A 438 14.80 -25.33 -66.13
C SER A 438 14.57 -26.41 -67.20
N GLN A 439 13.54 -27.25 -67.03
CA GLN A 439 13.18 -28.28 -68.02
C GLN A 439 12.70 -27.66 -69.35
N LYS A 440 11.90 -26.60 -69.29
CA LYS A 440 11.46 -25.87 -70.49
C LYS A 440 12.66 -25.31 -71.27
N LEU A 441 13.60 -24.66 -70.59
CA LEU A 441 14.82 -24.12 -71.21
C LEU A 441 15.75 -25.24 -71.73
N ALA A 442 15.83 -26.39 -71.05
CA ALA A 442 16.55 -27.56 -71.55
C ALA A 442 15.96 -28.08 -72.88
N ASN A 443 14.64 -28.15 -73.00
CA ASN A 443 13.98 -28.58 -74.24
C ASN A 443 14.27 -27.61 -75.40
N ILE A 444 14.31 -26.30 -75.13
CA ILE A 444 14.65 -25.27 -76.12
C ILE A 444 16.11 -25.39 -76.58
N LEU A 445 17.05 -25.62 -75.64
CA LEU A 445 18.46 -25.88 -75.96
C LEU A 445 18.64 -27.12 -76.85
N GLN A 446 17.91 -28.19 -76.56
CA GLN A 446 17.92 -29.38 -77.41
C GLN A 446 17.39 -29.08 -78.82
N ALA A 447 16.32 -28.30 -78.94
CA ALA A 447 15.78 -27.93 -80.24
C ALA A 447 16.75 -27.05 -81.05
N LEU A 448 17.41 -26.06 -80.43
CA LEU A 448 18.45 -25.25 -81.08
C LEU A 448 19.67 -26.09 -81.50
N SER A 449 20.10 -27.05 -80.68
CA SER A 449 21.15 -28.01 -81.05
C SER A 449 20.76 -28.86 -82.26
N ASN A 450 19.48 -29.28 -82.34
CA ASN A 450 18.98 -30.03 -83.49
C ASN A 450 18.97 -29.15 -84.76
N THR A 451 18.57 -27.87 -84.65
CA THR A 451 18.62 -26.92 -85.78
C THR A 451 20.05 -26.70 -86.29
N SER A 452 21.02 -26.57 -85.38
CA SER A 452 22.44 -26.43 -85.75
C SER A 452 22.94 -27.64 -86.53
N GLY A 453 22.61 -28.86 -86.08
CA GLY A 453 22.97 -30.10 -86.76
C GLY A 453 22.28 -30.30 -88.11
N ALA A 454 21.02 -29.84 -88.23
CA ALA A 454 20.32 -29.83 -89.52
C ALA A 454 21.00 -28.87 -90.52
N LEU A 455 21.44 -27.69 -90.06
CA LEU A 455 22.24 -26.77 -90.89
C LEU A 455 23.61 -27.35 -91.26
N ASP A 456 24.29 -28.10 -90.38
CA ASP A 456 25.55 -28.77 -90.72
C ASP A 456 25.36 -29.78 -91.87
N ILE A 457 24.28 -30.56 -91.82
CA ILE A 457 23.91 -31.52 -92.89
C ILE A 457 23.62 -30.77 -94.19
N LEU A 458 22.85 -29.69 -94.15
CA LEU A 458 22.57 -28.86 -95.33
C LEU A 458 23.86 -28.27 -95.92
N ASN A 459 24.79 -27.84 -95.07
CA ASN A 459 26.06 -27.26 -95.49
C ASN A 459 27.01 -28.29 -96.12
N ASP A 460 27.05 -29.51 -95.59
CA ASP A 460 27.74 -30.66 -96.20
C ASP A 460 27.16 -31.00 -97.58
N ARG A 461 25.83 -31.01 -97.73
CA ARG A 461 25.16 -31.26 -99.02
C ARG A 461 25.42 -30.15 -100.04
N LEU A 462 25.32 -28.88 -99.65
CA LEU A 462 25.71 -27.77 -100.52
C LEU A 462 27.21 -27.81 -100.90
N THR A 463 28.09 -28.22 -99.99
CA THR A 463 29.53 -28.37 -100.29
C THR A 463 29.79 -29.50 -101.29
N LYS A 464 29.06 -30.61 -101.20
CA LYS A 464 29.11 -31.70 -102.20
C LYS A 464 28.55 -31.25 -103.56
N LEU A 465 27.46 -30.49 -103.54
CA LEU A 465 26.86 -29.90 -104.73
C LEU A 465 27.85 -28.93 -105.43
N ASP A 466 28.52 -28.03 -104.70
CA ASP A 466 29.55 -27.14 -105.27
C ASP A 466 30.67 -27.91 -105.97
N ASN A 467 31.18 -28.98 -105.35
CA ASN A 467 32.24 -29.80 -105.93
C ASN A 467 31.80 -30.49 -107.23
N SER A 468 30.54 -30.97 -107.31
CA SER A 468 29.97 -31.58 -108.52
C SER A 468 29.62 -30.54 -109.59
N VAL A 469 29.10 -29.37 -109.21
CA VAL A 469 28.91 -28.23 -110.12
C VAL A 469 30.23 -27.79 -110.75
N ARG A 470 31.35 -27.87 -110.03
CA ARG A 470 32.67 -27.51 -110.56
C ARG A 470 33.31 -28.59 -111.43
N ASN A 471 33.18 -29.88 -111.09
CA ASN A 471 34.00 -30.96 -111.69
C ASN A 471 33.24 -32.22 -112.13
N GLY A 472 31.94 -32.34 -111.80
CA GLY A 472 31.13 -33.55 -112.00
C GLY A 472 30.13 -33.46 -113.17
N SER A 473 29.38 -34.55 -113.33
CA SER A 473 28.32 -34.71 -114.33
C SER A 473 26.99 -34.06 -113.89
N VAL A 474 26.09 -33.82 -114.85
CA VAL A 474 24.74 -33.31 -114.57
C VAL A 474 23.93 -34.31 -113.74
N GLU A 475 24.03 -35.60 -114.02
CA GLU A 475 23.36 -36.68 -113.28
C GLU A 475 23.77 -36.70 -111.78
N GLU A 476 25.04 -36.43 -111.47
CA GLU A 476 25.52 -36.28 -110.09
C GLU A 476 24.99 -35.01 -109.42
N ILE A 477 24.87 -33.91 -110.19
CA ILE A 477 24.29 -32.65 -109.72
C ILE A 477 22.81 -32.86 -109.38
N GLU A 478 22.01 -33.43 -110.29
CA GLU A 478 20.57 -33.67 -110.08
C GLU A 478 20.29 -34.49 -108.81
N LYS A 479 21.04 -35.56 -108.59
CA LYS A 479 20.93 -36.37 -107.37
C LYS A 479 21.28 -35.59 -106.10
N LEU A 480 22.31 -34.74 -106.16
CA LEU A 480 22.69 -33.90 -105.02
C LEU A 480 21.69 -32.76 -104.75
N LEU A 481 20.87 -32.37 -105.73
CA LEU A 481 19.79 -31.40 -105.53
C LEU A 481 18.65 -31.98 -104.69
N GLU A 482 18.28 -33.25 -104.88
CA GLU A 482 17.31 -33.95 -104.04
C GLU A 482 17.83 -34.06 -102.58
N ASP A 483 19.09 -34.47 -102.41
CA ASP A 483 19.79 -34.50 -101.12
C ASP A 483 19.83 -33.12 -100.41
N VAL A 484 19.89 -32.02 -101.17
CA VAL A 484 19.83 -30.64 -100.64
C VAL A 484 18.41 -30.21 -100.29
N GLN A 485 17.40 -30.62 -101.06
CA GLN A 485 15.99 -30.37 -100.76
C GLN A 485 15.55 -31.09 -99.48
N ASP A 486 15.84 -32.38 -99.35
CA ASP A 486 15.57 -33.16 -98.12
C ASP A 486 16.24 -32.53 -96.88
N ALA A 487 17.47 -32.04 -97.03
CA ALA A 487 18.19 -31.37 -95.94
C ALA A 487 17.58 -30.00 -95.58
N ALA A 488 17.08 -29.24 -96.57
CA ALA A 488 16.39 -27.97 -96.35
C ALA A 488 15.03 -28.16 -95.68
N ASP A 489 14.24 -29.15 -96.12
CA ASP A 489 12.96 -29.50 -95.50
C ASP A 489 13.13 -29.96 -94.05
N ASN A 490 14.18 -30.73 -93.76
CA ASN A 490 14.52 -31.11 -92.39
C ASN A 490 14.86 -29.88 -91.51
N VAL A 491 15.62 -28.90 -92.02
CA VAL A 491 15.88 -27.63 -91.32
C VAL A 491 14.55 -26.90 -91.01
N SER A 492 13.67 -26.77 -92.00
CA SER A 492 12.33 -26.16 -91.84
C SER A 492 11.48 -26.87 -90.77
N SER A 493 11.44 -28.21 -90.82
CA SER A 493 10.70 -29.04 -89.86
C SER A 493 11.19 -28.83 -88.42
N VAL A 494 12.51 -28.81 -88.18
CA VAL A 494 13.05 -28.66 -86.82
C VAL A 494 12.78 -27.26 -86.24
N ILE A 495 12.85 -26.22 -87.07
CA ILE A 495 12.57 -24.83 -86.65
C ILE A 495 11.12 -24.64 -86.22
N SER A 496 10.17 -25.30 -86.92
CA SER A 496 8.74 -25.19 -86.62
C SER A 496 8.36 -25.60 -85.18
N GLY A 497 9.20 -26.43 -84.53
CA GLY A 497 9.04 -26.84 -83.13
C GLY A 497 9.49 -25.80 -82.09
N ILE A 498 10.08 -24.67 -82.48
CA ILE A 498 10.65 -23.68 -81.55
C ILE A 498 9.71 -22.47 -81.42
N ASN A 499 9.02 -22.36 -80.27
CA ASN A 499 8.14 -21.23 -79.96
C ASN A 499 8.88 -20.12 -79.19
N ALA A 500 9.17 -18.99 -79.85
CA ALA A 500 9.83 -17.84 -79.24
C ALA A 500 9.02 -17.18 -78.09
N GLU A 501 7.69 -17.20 -78.17
CA GLU A 501 6.83 -16.64 -77.11
C GLU A 501 6.91 -17.47 -75.82
N GLN A 502 7.03 -18.79 -75.94
CA GLN A 502 7.23 -19.70 -74.80
C GLN A 502 8.58 -19.45 -74.10
N ILE A 503 9.63 -19.07 -74.85
CA ILE A 503 10.92 -18.64 -74.30
C ILE A 503 10.70 -17.37 -73.46
N SER A 504 10.05 -16.36 -74.04
CA SER A 504 9.73 -15.07 -73.39
C SER A 504 8.97 -15.24 -72.07
N GLN A 505 7.90 -16.04 -72.08
CA GLN A 505 7.08 -16.31 -70.90
C GLN A 505 7.86 -17.05 -69.79
N THR A 506 8.65 -18.05 -70.15
CA THR A 506 9.49 -18.80 -69.20
C THR A 506 10.53 -17.89 -68.54
N VAL A 507 11.20 -17.06 -69.35
CA VAL A 507 12.19 -16.09 -68.87
C VAL A 507 11.57 -15.03 -67.96
N SER A 508 10.43 -14.45 -68.35
CA SER A 508 9.71 -13.45 -67.52
C SER A 508 9.33 -14.03 -66.15
N THR A 509 8.89 -15.29 -66.11
CA THR A 509 8.50 -16.00 -64.88
C THR A 509 9.69 -16.19 -63.91
N ILE A 510 10.87 -16.54 -64.42
CA ILE A 510 12.09 -16.66 -63.61
C ILE A 510 12.46 -15.31 -62.98
N LEU A 511 12.38 -14.22 -63.77
CA LEU A 511 12.71 -12.88 -63.31
C LEU A 511 11.68 -12.37 -62.27
N ASP A 512 10.39 -12.67 -62.43
CA ASP A 512 9.38 -12.38 -61.41
C ASP A 512 9.62 -13.12 -60.09
N LYS A 513 9.98 -14.40 -60.12
CA LYS A 513 10.37 -15.14 -58.91
C LYS A 513 11.60 -14.53 -58.23
N LEU A 514 12.60 -14.12 -59.00
CA LEU A 514 13.80 -13.45 -58.49
C LEU A 514 13.47 -12.10 -57.83
N ILE A 515 12.72 -11.23 -58.52
CA ILE A 515 12.29 -9.91 -58.02
C ILE A 515 11.47 -10.04 -56.73
N ASN A 516 10.54 -11.00 -56.67
CA ASN A 516 9.74 -11.27 -55.47
C ASN A 516 10.59 -11.79 -54.30
N THR A 517 11.55 -12.68 -54.56
CA THR A 517 12.46 -13.21 -53.54
C THR A 517 13.32 -12.09 -52.95
N ILE A 518 13.89 -11.23 -53.79
CA ILE A 518 14.66 -10.06 -53.35
C ILE A 518 13.79 -9.09 -52.55
N THR A 519 12.58 -8.79 -53.03
CA THR A 519 11.63 -7.90 -52.33
C THR A 519 11.24 -8.44 -50.95
N THR A 520 11.10 -9.77 -50.81
CA THR A 520 10.85 -10.42 -49.52
C THR A 520 12.05 -10.28 -48.58
N ALA A 521 13.27 -10.48 -49.08
CA ALA A 521 14.50 -10.30 -48.30
C ALA A 521 14.68 -8.86 -47.82
N GLN A 522 14.43 -7.86 -48.68
CA GLN A 522 14.43 -6.44 -48.28
C GLN A 522 13.37 -6.14 -47.21
N GLY A 523 12.19 -6.76 -47.30
CA GLY A 523 11.15 -6.64 -46.26
C GLY A 523 11.62 -7.12 -44.88
N VAL A 524 12.32 -8.25 -44.82
CA VAL A 524 12.89 -8.80 -43.57
C VAL A 524 14.05 -7.94 -43.05
N LEU A 525 14.94 -7.46 -43.93
CA LEU A 525 16.03 -6.53 -43.57
C LEU A 525 15.48 -5.23 -42.95
N ASN A 526 14.46 -4.63 -43.58
CA ASN A 526 13.81 -3.42 -43.07
C ASN A 526 13.15 -3.65 -41.69
N GLN A 527 12.53 -4.81 -41.46
CA GLN A 527 11.96 -5.16 -40.15
C GLN A 527 13.05 -5.28 -39.08
N ALA A 528 14.20 -5.90 -39.39
CA ALA A 528 15.33 -5.99 -38.47
C ALA A 528 15.95 -4.63 -38.14
N GLN A 529 16.05 -3.73 -39.13
CA GLN A 529 16.59 -2.37 -38.96
C GLN A 529 15.67 -1.44 -38.14
N GLN A 530 14.36 -1.70 -38.07
CA GLN A 530 13.43 -0.92 -37.25
C GLN A 530 13.55 -1.19 -35.74
N ILE A 531 14.29 -2.23 -35.33
CA ILE A 531 14.51 -2.54 -33.92
C ILE A 531 15.61 -1.62 -33.37
N ASP A 532 15.25 -0.75 -32.43
CA ASP A 532 16.19 0.12 -31.72
C ASP A 532 16.98 -0.66 -30.65
N PHE A 533 17.87 -1.54 -31.12
CA PHE A 533 18.79 -2.30 -30.28
C PHE A 533 19.69 -1.39 -29.42
N ALA A 534 20.03 -0.19 -29.90
CA ALA A 534 20.88 0.74 -29.15
C ALA A 534 20.16 1.26 -27.89
N SER A 535 18.91 1.70 -28.01
CA SER A 535 18.09 2.15 -26.87
C SER A 535 17.78 0.99 -25.90
N LEU A 536 17.51 -0.21 -26.40
CA LEU A 536 17.31 -1.41 -25.58
C LEU A 536 18.58 -1.79 -24.80
N LEU A 537 19.76 -1.78 -25.43
CA LEU A 537 21.03 -2.06 -24.76
C LEU A 537 21.37 -0.98 -23.73
N ASN A 538 21.24 0.31 -24.08
CA ASN A 538 21.54 1.42 -23.16
C ASN A 538 20.60 1.46 -21.94
N SER A 539 19.30 1.17 -22.12
CA SER A 539 18.35 1.09 -21.00
C SER A 539 18.57 -0.14 -20.12
N THR A 540 19.01 -1.26 -20.70
CA THR A 540 19.42 -2.46 -19.96
C THR A 540 20.71 -2.18 -19.18
N GLU A 541 21.72 -1.58 -19.81
CA GLU A 541 22.99 -1.16 -19.19
C GLU A 541 22.73 -0.26 -17.97
N GLY A 542 21.92 0.80 -18.13
CA GLY A 542 21.55 1.69 -17.04
C GLY A 542 20.79 0.98 -15.92
N THR A 543 19.92 0.02 -16.24
CA THR A 543 19.17 -0.76 -15.24
C THR A 543 20.10 -1.68 -14.44
N VAL A 544 20.97 -2.44 -15.11
CA VAL A 544 21.92 -3.37 -14.49
C VAL A 544 22.98 -2.61 -13.69
N SER A 545 23.48 -1.49 -14.20
CA SER A 545 24.44 -0.61 -13.50
C SER A 545 23.85 0.01 -12.23
N ASN A 546 22.60 0.46 -12.26
CA ASN A 546 21.88 0.92 -11.07
C ASN A 546 21.67 -0.21 -10.05
N ALA A 547 21.33 -1.42 -10.51
CA ALA A 547 21.17 -2.59 -9.65
C ALA A 547 22.49 -3.00 -8.97
N ILE A 548 23.60 -3.02 -9.71
CA ILE A 548 24.95 -3.25 -9.16
C ILE A 548 25.28 -2.18 -8.11
N THR A 549 25.07 -0.90 -8.43
CA THR A 549 25.34 0.22 -7.50
C THR A 549 24.55 0.09 -6.20
N PHE A 550 23.29 -0.36 -6.28
CA PHE A 550 22.46 -0.63 -5.11
C PHE A 550 22.97 -1.84 -4.33
N LEU A 551 23.25 -2.97 -4.99
CA LEU A 551 23.74 -4.18 -4.34
C LEU A 551 25.12 -3.98 -3.69
N GLU A 552 26.06 -3.29 -4.34
CA GLU A 552 27.37 -2.96 -3.77
C GLU A 552 27.28 -2.07 -2.51
N LYS A 553 26.24 -1.23 -2.40
CA LYS A 553 25.99 -0.46 -1.17
C LYS A 553 25.67 -1.39 0.00
N TYR A 554 24.80 -2.37 -0.21
CA TYR A 554 24.45 -3.36 0.83
C TYR A 554 25.57 -4.36 1.07
N GLN A 555 26.30 -4.77 0.04
CA GLN A 555 27.51 -5.59 0.13
C GLN A 555 28.54 -5.01 1.13
N LYS A 556 28.74 -3.68 1.10
CA LYS A 556 29.65 -2.99 2.04
C LYS A 556 29.13 -2.96 3.48
N GLN A 557 27.82 -3.06 3.69
CA GLN A 557 27.18 -3.08 5.02
C GLN A 557 27.04 -4.49 5.57
N MET A 558 27.01 -5.51 4.71
CA MET A 558 26.72 -6.89 5.07
C MET A 558 27.72 -7.52 6.07
N PRO A 559 29.03 -7.22 6.07
CA PRO A 559 29.93 -7.67 7.14
C PRO A 559 29.55 -7.12 8.51
N ALA A 560 29.10 -5.87 8.61
CA ALA A 560 28.67 -5.28 9.88
C ALA A 560 27.33 -5.87 10.34
N ILE A 561 26.37 -6.06 9.42
CA ILE A 561 25.08 -6.72 9.74
C ILE A 561 25.31 -8.18 10.17
N GLY A 562 26.23 -8.89 9.51
CA GLY A 562 26.62 -10.25 9.91
C GLY A 562 27.23 -10.27 11.31
N GLN A 563 28.09 -9.30 11.64
CA GLN A 563 28.63 -9.17 12.99
C GLN A 563 27.53 -8.84 14.02
N GLU A 564 26.59 -7.95 13.73
CA GLU A 564 25.47 -7.63 14.63
C GLU A 564 24.56 -8.85 14.86
N VAL A 565 24.31 -9.66 13.82
CA VAL A 565 23.56 -10.93 13.92
C VAL A 565 24.35 -11.97 14.74
N HIS A 566 25.66 -12.08 14.52
CA HIS A 566 26.54 -12.97 15.27
C HIS A 566 26.63 -12.57 16.76
N ASP A 567 26.81 -11.29 17.05
CA ASP A 567 26.85 -10.75 18.40
C ASP A 567 25.51 -10.96 19.12
N ALA A 568 24.38 -10.78 18.43
CA ALA A 568 23.06 -11.10 18.95
C ALA A 568 22.86 -12.61 19.17
N ASN A 569 23.39 -13.46 18.28
CA ASN A 569 23.37 -14.91 18.44
C ASN A 569 24.19 -15.35 19.67
N VAL A 570 25.38 -14.80 19.86
CA VAL A 570 26.23 -15.05 21.04
C VAL A 570 25.55 -14.54 22.32
N LEU A 571 24.97 -13.34 22.31
CA LEU A 571 24.27 -12.78 23.47
C LEU A 571 23.03 -13.59 23.88
N LEU A 572 22.27 -14.12 22.92
CA LEU A 572 21.05 -14.88 23.20
C LEU A 572 21.34 -16.37 23.46
N ASN A 573 22.05 -17.05 22.55
CA ASN A 573 22.30 -18.49 22.64
C ASN A 573 23.50 -18.83 23.53
N GLY A 574 24.56 -18.03 23.51
CA GLY A 574 25.72 -18.20 24.40
C GLY A 574 25.35 -18.08 25.89
N HIS A 575 24.34 -17.26 26.21
CA HIS A 575 23.78 -17.12 27.55
C HIS A 575 22.42 -17.81 27.74
N MET A 576 21.96 -18.65 26.80
CA MET A 576 20.62 -19.27 26.89
C MET A 576 20.44 -20.07 28.19
N ASN A 577 21.49 -20.78 28.61
CA ASN A 577 21.48 -21.53 29.88
C ASN A 577 21.42 -20.58 31.08
N ASP A 578 22.15 -19.47 31.07
CA ASP A 578 22.13 -18.46 32.15
C ASP A 578 20.77 -17.75 32.24
N ILE A 579 20.17 -17.43 31.09
CA ILE A 579 18.83 -16.83 30.97
C ILE A 579 17.77 -17.81 31.51
N VAL A 580 17.80 -19.07 31.08
CA VAL A 580 16.87 -20.11 31.56
C VAL A 580 17.05 -20.37 33.06
N ASN A 581 18.29 -20.47 33.54
CA ASN A 581 18.58 -20.65 34.97
C ASN A 581 18.16 -19.44 35.80
N GLY A 582 18.39 -18.21 35.32
CA GLY A 582 17.96 -16.98 35.97
C GLY A 582 16.44 -16.85 36.06
N ILE A 583 15.72 -17.19 34.98
CA ILE A 583 14.25 -17.25 34.96
C ILE A 583 13.74 -18.30 35.95
N ASN A 584 14.31 -19.51 35.95
CA ASN A 584 13.93 -20.56 36.89
C ASN A 584 14.25 -20.19 38.35
N THR A 585 15.38 -19.53 38.62
CA THR A 585 15.77 -19.08 39.97
C THR A 585 14.83 -17.98 40.47
N GLY A 586 14.47 -17.02 39.61
CA GLY A 586 13.48 -16.00 39.96
C GLY A 586 12.07 -16.58 40.15
N ALA A 587 11.70 -17.63 39.40
CA ALA A 587 10.46 -18.37 39.62
C ALA A 587 10.46 -19.17 40.94
N ASP A 588 11.61 -19.72 41.34
CA ASP A 588 11.77 -20.38 42.64
C ASP A 588 11.66 -19.38 43.80
N LEU A 589 12.37 -18.25 43.70
CA LEU A 589 12.25 -17.10 44.60
C LEU A 589 10.79 -16.64 44.72
N TYR A 590 10.05 -16.59 43.61
CA TYR A 590 8.64 -16.20 43.59
C TYR A 590 7.71 -17.20 44.29
N ASN A 591 7.88 -18.49 43.99
CA ASN A 591 6.96 -19.53 44.46
C ASN A 591 7.23 -19.93 45.92
N ASN A 592 8.51 -19.96 46.34
CA ASN A 592 8.93 -20.57 47.60
C ASN A 592 9.43 -19.55 48.64
N GLU A 593 10.20 -18.53 48.25
CA GLU A 593 10.79 -17.58 49.22
C GLU A 593 9.92 -16.35 49.47
N LEU A 594 9.36 -15.74 48.42
CA LEU A 594 8.57 -14.52 48.51
C LEU A 594 7.34 -14.65 49.45
N PRO A 595 6.60 -15.78 49.51
CA PRO A 595 5.52 -15.96 50.49
C PRO A 595 6.00 -15.98 51.95
N VAL A 596 7.22 -16.45 52.20
CA VAL A 596 7.82 -16.46 53.55
C VAL A 596 8.24 -15.03 53.95
N VAL A 597 8.69 -14.24 52.99
CA VAL A 597 8.98 -12.80 53.19
C VAL A 597 7.69 -12.02 53.42
N GLU A 598 6.65 -12.25 52.62
CA GLU A 598 5.31 -11.67 52.79
C GLU A 598 4.72 -11.98 54.17
N GLN A 599 4.81 -13.22 54.65
CA GLN A 599 4.34 -13.59 55.98
C GLN A 599 5.10 -12.85 57.10
N LYS A 600 6.44 -12.84 57.05
CA LYS A 600 7.27 -12.19 58.08
C LYS A 600 7.16 -10.67 58.07
N LEU A 601 7.05 -10.08 56.89
CA LEU A 601 6.86 -8.63 56.74
C LEU A 601 5.44 -8.22 57.15
N GLY A 602 4.43 -9.06 56.90
CA GLY A 602 3.07 -8.90 57.40
C GLY A 602 3.03 -8.84 58.92
N MET A 603 3.62 -9.83 59.60
CA MET A 603 3.74 -9.83 61.06
C MET A 603 4.45 -8.57 61.61
N ALA A 604 5.50 -8.10 60.94
CA ALA A 604 6.23 -6.90 61.35
C ALA A 604 5.42 -5.61 61.11
N ALA A 605 4.68 -5.51 60.01
CA ALA A 605 3.83 -4.36 59.71
C ALA A 605 2.59 -4.31 60.61
N ASP A 606 1.96 -5.45 60.89
CA ASP A 606 0.83 -5.56 61.83
C ASP A 606 1.26 -5.13 63.25
N PHE A 607 2.42 -5.58 63.71
CA PHE A 607 3.00 -5.11 64.97
C PHE A 607 3.21 -3.59 64.94
N MET A 608 3.74 -3.02 63.85
CA MET A 608 3.97 -1.56 63.76
C MET A 608 2.68 -0.72 63.57
N GLN A 609 1.59 -1.29 63.05
CA GLN A 609 0.30 -0.59 62.91
C GLN A 609 -0.59 -0.71 64.14
N ASN A 610 -0.67 -1.90 64.74
CA ASN A 610 -1.70 -2.23 65.72
C ASN A 610 -1.14 -2.27 67.14
N ASP A 611 0.04 -2.86 67.35
CA ASP A 611 0.65 -3.01 68.68
C ASP A 611 1.54 -1.82 69.05
N TRP A 612 2.41 -1.37 68.14
CA TRP A 612 3.41 -0.32 68.38
C TRP A 612 2.80 1.03 68.82
N PRO A 613 1.66 1.52 68.30
CA PRO A 613 1.04 2.73 68.84
C PRO A 613 0.55 2.55 70.28
N GLY A 614 0.11 1.34 70.65
CA GLY A 614 -0.17 0.94 72.03
C GLY A 614 1.11 0.94 72.87
N VAL A 615 2.11 0.16 72.47
CA VAL A 615 3.43 0.09 73.13
C VAL A 615 4.05 1.47 73.31
N LYS A 616 4.02 2.35 72.31
CA LYS A 616 4.54 3.72 72.36
C LYS A 616 3.74 4.62 73.32
N LYS A 617 2.41 4.49 73.33
CA LYS A 617 1.52 5.20 74.27
C LYS A 617 1.73 4.70 75.70
N ASP A 618 1.95 3.41 75.90
CA ASP A 618 2.21 2.80 77.20
C ASP A 618 3.64 3.07 77.67
N LEU A 619 4.62 3.19 76.76
CA LEU A 619 5.98 3.60 77.08
C LEU A 619 6.05 5.08 77.48
N THR A 620 5.43 5.98 76.71
CA THR A 620 5.42 7.43 77.02
C THR A 620 4.48 7.77 78.17
N GLY A 621 3.34 7.10 78.27
CA GLY A 621 2.43 7.18 79.42
C GLY A 621 3.05 6.59 80.68
N GLY A 622 3.70 5.42 80.57
CA GLY A 622 4.41 4.75 81.65
C GLY A 622 5.63 5.52 82.15
N LEU A 623 6.43 6.11 81.25
CA LEU A 623 7.54 7.00 81.61
C LEU A 623 7.04 8.29 82.27
N LYS A 624 5.93 8.87 81.78
CA LYS A 624 5.30 10.02 82.43
C LYS A 624 4.79 9.68 83.82
N VAL A 625 4.04 8.58 83.97
CA VAL A 625 3.58 8.09 85.28
C VAL A 625 4.76 7.76 86.20
N ALA A 626 5.83 7.15 85.70
CA ALA A 626 7.01 6.85 86.50
C ALA A 626 7.75 8.12 86.95
N ASN A 627 7.95 9.11 86.07
CA ASN A 627 8.55 10.40 86.43
C ASN A 627 7.64 11.18 87.43
N ASP A 628 6.32 11.18 87.22
CA ASP A 628 5.36 11.88 88.09
C ASP A 628 5.14 11.16 89.44
N LYS A 629 5.29 9.83 89.51
CA LYS A 629 5.03 9.00 90.70
C LYS A 629 6.27 8.52 91.47
N MET A 630 7.49 8.66 90.93
CA MET A 630 8.71 8.29 91.66
C MET A 630 8.80 8.89 93.09
N PRO A 631 8.39 10.15 93.33
CA PRO A 631 8.36 10.73 94.68
C PRO A 631 7.31 10.08 95.60
N GLU A 632 6.16 9.65 95.05
CA GLU A 632 5.11 8.95 95.79
C GLU A 632 5.53 7.51 96.14
N VAL A 633 6.29 6.83 95.26
CA VAL A 633 6.84 5.48 95.51
C VAL A 633 7.86 5.49 96.66
N GLU A 634 8.70 6.53 96.72
CA GLU A 634 9.66 6.73 97.82
C GLU A 634 8.95 6.99 99.17
N GLN A 635 7.73 7.55 99.13
CA GLN A 635 6.87 7.73 100.31
C GLN A 635 6.10 6.44 100.67
N ALA A 636 5.60 5.70 99.68
CA ALA A 636 4.81 4.49 99.85
C ALA A 636 5.63 3.28 100.34
N LEU A 637 6.89 3.13 99.92
CA LEU A 637 7.77 2.06 100.41
C LEU A 637 8.03 2.16 101.92
N ASN A 638 8.14 3.38 102.45
CA ASN A 638 8.28 3.60 103.89
C ASN A 638 7.00 3.24 104.69
N LEU A 639 5.82 3.32 104.08
CA LEU A 639 4.54 2.89 104.68
C LEU A 639 4.31 1.37 104.55
N ALA A 640 4.76 0.76 103.45
CA ALA A 640 4.59 -0.67 103.20
C ALA A 640 5.36 -1.54 104.22
N THR A 641 6.55 -1.10 104.63
CA THR A 641 7.35 -1.78 105.66
C THR A 641 6.64 -1.84 107.02
N ASP A 642 5.80 -0.85 107.34
CA ASP A 642 5.01 -0.77 108.58
C ASP A 642 3.76 -1.69 108.52
N LEU A 643 3.07 -1.70 107.37
CA LEU A 643 1.90 -2.55 107.10
C LEU A 643 2.25 -4.06 107.19
N ILE A 644 3.43 -4.42 106.68
CA ILE A 644 3.91 -5.81 106.62
C ILE A 644 4.23 -6.37 108.01
N GLN A 645 4.72 -5.55 108.94
CA GLN A 645 5.06 -6.01 110.28
C GLN A 645 3.86 -6.07 111.24
N ASN A 646 2.78 -5.33 110.97
CA ASN A 646 1.69 -5.13 111.95
C ASN A 646 0.28 -5.59 111.49
N ASP A 647 -0.13 -5.44 110.23
CA ASP A 647 -1.56 -5.53 109.83
C ASP A 647 -1.95 -6.79 109.03
N TRP A 648 -1.00 -7.41 108.31
CA TRP A 648 -1.25 -8.52 107.38
C TRP A 648 -2.09 -9.70 107.93
N PRO A 649 -1.97 -10.15 109.19
CA PRO A 649 -2.72 -11.32 109.71
C PRO A 649 -4.24 -11.25 109.61
N THR A 650 -4.82 -10.04 109.55
CA THR A 650 -6.29 -9.84 109.61
C THR A 650 -6.96 -10.04 108.24
N LEU A 651 -6.29 -9.65 107.15
CA LEU A 651 -6.82 -9.68 105.78
C LEU A 651 -7.09 -11.12 105.28
N ARG A 652 -6.26 -12.08 105.70
CA ARG A 652 -6.37 -13.51 105.35
C ARG A 652 -7.77 -14.11 105.63
N SER A 653 -8.45 -13.62 106.67
CA SER A 653 -9.77 -14.10 107.10
C SER A 653 -10.93 -13.63 106.19
N GLY A 654 -10.74 -12.55 105.44
CA GLY A 654 -11.78 -11.99 104.56
C GLY A 654 -11.98 -12.77 103.26
N ILE A 655 -10.88 -13.22 102.65
CA ILE A 655 -10.86 -13.88 101.32
C ILE A 655 -11.68 -15.18 101.33
N GLN A 656 -11.61 -15.97 102.41
CA GLN A 656 -12.36 -17.21 102.58
C GLN A 656 -13.89 -17.05 102.55
N LYS A 657 -14.42 -15.84 102.83
CA LYS A 657 -15.88 -15.59 102.79
C LYS A 657 -16.39 -15.30 101.39
N ALA A 658 -15.58 -14.73 100.50
CA ALA A 658 -16.00 -14.32 99.16
C ALA A 658 -16.24 -15.51 98.21
N ALA A 659 -15.46 -16.58 98.34
CA ALA A 659 -15.57 -17.80 97.52
C ALA A 659 -16.97 -18.45 97.56
N ASN A 660 -17.67 -18.36 98.70
CA ASN A 660 -18.99 -18.95 98.89
C ASN A 660 -20.12 -18.23 98.11
N ALA A 661 -19.95 -16.95 97.76
CA ALA A 661 -21.00 -16.17 97.11
C ALA A 661 -21.22 -16.51 95.61
N ILE A 662 -20.28 -17.23 94.99
CA ILE A 662 -20.17 -17.39 93.53
C ILE A 662 -20.87 -18.66 92.99
N GLN A 663 -21.60 -19.36 93.86
CA GLN A 663 -22.38 -20.54 93.50
C GLN A 663 -23.77 -20.23 92.90
N GLN A 664 -24.15 -18.96 92.72
CA GLN A 664 -25.44 -18.50 92.17
C GLN A 664 -25.22 -17.37 91.13
N GLY A 665 -25.99 -17.28 90.02
CA GLY A 665 -25.77 -16.26 88.96
C GLY A 665 -26.88 -16.17 87.89
N ASP A 666 -26.79 -15.26 86.90
CA ASP A 666 -27.48 -15.31 85.57
C ASP A 666 -27.11 -14.12 84.61
N LYS A 667 -27.21 -14.32 83.28
CA LYS A 667 -27.46 -13.42 82.07
C LYS A 667 -27.01 -11.90 82.01
N THR A 668 -26.87 -11.17 80.87
CA THR A 668 -27.09 -11.36 79.40
C THR A 668 -26.24 -10.40 78.51
N ILE A 669 -25.97 -10.83 77.25
CA ILE A 669 -26.10 -10.19 75.88
C ILE A 669 -26.57 -8.69 75.83
N ASP A 670 -26.11 -7.75 74.97
CA ASP A 670 -26.26 -7.66 73.48
C ASP A 670 -25.36 -6.63 72.70
N PHE A 671 -25.47 -6.56 71.34
CA PHE A 671 -24.77 -5.71 70.33
C PHE A 671 -25.58 -4.46 69.85
N GLY A 672 -24.94 -3.45 69.23
CA GLY A 672 -25.72 -2.38 68.57
C GLY A 672 -25.04 -1.16 67.92
N GLN A 673 -23.71 -1.00 67.94
CA GLN A 673 -23.05 0.20 67.36
C GLN A 673 -21.96 -0.06 66.31
N VAL A 674 -21.86 -1.29 65.80
CA VAL A 674 -21.01 -1.60 64.63
C VAL A 674 -21.59 -0.96 63.34
N LEU A 675 -22.90 -0.73 63.30
CA LEU A 675 -23.68 -0.43 62.09
C LEU A 675 -23.45 0.96 61.44
N LYS A 676 -22.39 1.70 61.77
CA LYS A 676 -22.34 3.15 61.47
C LYS A 676 -21.47 3.62 60.31
N LEU A 677 -20.20 3.20 60.18
CA LEU A 677 -19.21 3.95 59.35
C LEU A 677 -18.02 3.06 58.90
N LEU A 678 -18.00 2.27 57.81
CA LEU A 678 -18.88 2.14 56.64
C LEU A 678 -19.34 3.45 55.98
N LYS A 679 -18.39 4.29 55.54
CA LYS A 679 -18.47 5.04 54.26
C LYS A 679 -17.22 5.85 53.92
N LEU A 680 -16.89 5.83 52.61
CA LEU A 680 -15.96 6.70 51.85
C LEU A 680 -14.45 6.44 52.11
N ASP A 681 -13.55 6.54 51.11
CA ASP A 681 -13.75 7.02 49.74
C ASP A 681 -12.89 6.25 48.71
N ALA A 682 -13.50 5.78 47.62
CA ALA A 682 -12.89 4.89 46.63
C ALA A 682 -12.97 5.49 45.22
N GLN A 683 -12.12 6.48 44.94
CA GLN A 683 -12.07 7.14 43.64
C GLN A 683 -10.68 7.58 43.16
N LYS A 684 -9.59 7.21 43.86
CA LYS A 684 -8.22 7.66 43.53
C LYS A 684 -7.21 6.57 43.13
N GLU A 685 -7.52 5.29 43.26
CA GLU A 685 -6.56 4.20 42.99
C GLU A 685 -6.70 3.55 41.60
N SER A 686 -7.79 3.82 40.87
CA SER A 686 -8.06 3.13 39.59
C SER A 686 -7.15 3.57 38.44
N ASP A 687 -6.68 4.82 38.43
CA ASP A 687 -5.93 5.40 37.29
C ASP A 687 -4.47 4.91 37.24
N PHE A 688 -3.93 4.49 38.38
CA PHE A 688 -2.52 4.11 38.54
C PHE A 688 -2.22 2.74 37.91
N PHE A 689 -3.12 1.76 38.10
CA PHE A 689 -2.90 0.38 37.62
C PHE A 689 -3.25 0.15 36.15
N THR A 690 -3.97 1.06 35.50
CA THR A 690 -4.33 0.94 34.07
C THR A 690 -3.24 1.46 33.12
N THR A 691 -2.24 2.19 33.63
CA THR A 691 -1.23 2.87 32.82
C THR A 691 0.18 2.67 33.41
N PRO A 692 0.74 1.44 33.39
CA PRO A 692 1.92 1.07 34.18
C PRO A 692 3.26 1.68 33.68
N VAL A 693 3.22 2.53 32.66
CA VAL A 693 4.40 3.26 32.15
C VAL A 693 3.97 4.66 31.70
N ASP A 694 4.66 5.69 32.19
CA ASP A 694 4.41 7.07 31.79
C ASP A 694 4.96 7.34 30.38
N LEU A 695 4.07 7.36 29.39
CA LEU A 695 4.44 7.50 27.99
C LEU A 695 4.69 8.98 27.66
N GLN A 696 5.92 9.47 27.91
CA GLN A 696 6.34 10.85 27.59
C GLN A 696 6.19 11.15 26.09
N THR A 697 5.01 11.65 25.73
CA THR A 697 4.59 11.84 24.34
C THR A 697 4.93 13.26 23.89
N ASN A 698 6.10 13.42 23.27
CA ASN A 698 6.51 14.69 22.67
C ASN A 698 5.77 14.91 21.33
N THR A 699 4.51 15.36 21.39
CA THR A 699 3.69 15.62 20.20
C THR A 699 4.19 16.81 19.38
N MET A 700 4.62 16.56 18.15
CA MET A 700 4.91 17.61 17.18
C MET A 700 3.62 18.08 16.49
N TYR A 701 3.43 19.39 16.37
CA TYR A 701 2.28 20.04 15.71
C TYR A 701 0.88 19.59 16.21
N PRO A 702 0.60 19.65 17.53
CA PRO A 702 -0.69 19.21 18.08
C PRO A 702 -1.88 20.05 17.56
N ILE A 703 -2.98 19.38 17.23
CA ILE A 703 -4.25 19.98 16.79
C ILE A 703 -5.36 19.54 17.75
N ALA A 704 -6.20 20.49 18.18
CA ALA A 704 -7.06 20.33 19.36
C ALA A 704 -8.21 19.32 19.24
N ASN A 705 -8.73 19.04 18.05
CA ASN A 705 -9.84 18.09 17.84
C ASN A 705 -9.92 17.59 16.38
N ASN A 706 -10.70 16.52 16.17
CA ASN A 706 -10.87 15.86 14.87
C ASN A 706 -11.44 16.81 13.79
N GLY A 707 -12.39 17.68 14.13
CA GLY A 707 -12.92 18.69 13.21
C GLY A 707 -11.83 19.66 12.71
N SER A 708 -10.98 20.13 13.62
CA SER A 708 -9.86 21.01 13.30
C SER A 708 -8.80 20.30 12.45
N ALA A 709 -8.46 19.04 12.79
CA ALA A 709 -7.52 18.22 11.99
C ALA A 709 -8.05 17.92 10.58
N SER A 710 -9.37 17.77 10.43
CA SER A 710 -10.05 17.57 9.15
C SER A 710 -10.17 18.84 8.30
N THR A 711 -10.05 20.03 8.92
CA THR A 711 -10.38 21.30 8.26
C THR A 711 -9.55 21.61 6.99
N PRO A 712 -8.22 21.37 6.93
CA PRO A 712 -7.44 21.56 5.70
C PRO A 712 -8.00 20.81 4.49
N PHE A 713 -8.46 19.57 4.69
CA PHE A 713 -9.05 18.74 3.63
C PHE A 713 -10.39 19.31 3.15
N TYR A 714 -11.33 19.56 4.07
CA TYR A 714 -12.65 20.10 3.68
C TYR A 714 -12.59 21.52 3.13
N THR A 715 -11.59 22.32 3.54
CA THR A 715 -11.33 23.66 3.00
C THR A 715 -10.82 23.58 1.56
N ALA A 716 -9.85 22.71 1.25
CA ALA A 716 -9.46 22.46 -0.13
C ALA A 716 -10.67 21.93 -0.95
N LEU A 717 -11.45 21.01 -0.38
CA LEU A 717 -12.59 20.38 -1.04
C LEU A 717 -13.67 21.38 -1.43
N CYS A 718 -14.07 22.27 -0.52
CA CYS A 718 -15.07 23.28 -0.85
C CYS A 718 -14.54 24.36 -1.80
N LEU A 719 -13.23 24.66 -1.81
CA LEU A 719 -12.66 25.60 -2.78
C LEU A 719 -12.71 25.05 -4.21
N TRP A 720 -12.40 23.76 -4.39
CA TRP A 720 -12.53 23.12 -5.71
C TRP A 720 -14.00 22.99 -6.11
N VAL A 721 -14.86 22.50 -5.22
CA VAL A 721 -16.31 22.40 -5.45
C VAL A 721 -16.91 23.78 -5.74
N GLY A 722 -16.45 24.84 -5.05
CA GLY A 722 -16.88 26.21 -5.27
C GLY A 722 -16.49 26.75 -6.64
N ALA A 723 -15.29 26.44 -7.12
CA ALA A 723 -14.87 26.74 -8.48
C ALA A 723 -15.72 25.99 -9.52
N VAL A 724 -15.98 24.69 -9.31
CA VAL A 724 -16.79 23.86 -10.22
C VAL A 724 -18.24 24.32 -10.25
N LEU A 725 -18.88 24.56 -9.10
CA LEU A 725 -20.27 25.04 -9.02
C LEU A 725 -20.42 26.41 -9.65
N PHE A 726 -19.51 27.35 -9.35
CA PHE A 726 -19.54 28.68 -9.94
C PHE A 726 -19.37 28.65 -11.47
N SER A 727 -18.43 27.84 -11.97
CA SER A 727 -18.21 27.63 -13.41
C SER A 727 -19.31 26.80 -14.08
N SER A 728 -20.12 26.08 -13.30
CA SER A 728 -21.22 25.27 -13.82
C SER A 728 -22.50 26.09 -14.02
N VAL A 729 -22.78 27.01 -13.08
CA VAL A 729 -24.00 27.85 -13.06
C VAL A 729 -23.81 29.18 -13.79
N THR A 730 -22.63 29.78 -13.73
CA THR A 730 -22.35 31.05 -14.44
C THR A 730 -21.72 30.79 -15.81
N THR A 731 -21.91 31.72 -16.76
CA THR A 731 -21.31 31.60 -18.10
C THR A 731 -19.86 32.11 -18.12
N THR A 732 -19.01 31.41 -18.87
CA THR A 732 -17.64 31.83 -19.21
C THR A 732 -17.62 32.75 -20.43
N GLU A 733 -18.69 32.81 -21.23
CA GLU A 733 -18.79 33.71 -22.37
C GLU A 733 -19.19 35.14 -21.98
N PHE A 734 -18.68 36.14 -22.69
CA PHE A 734 -18.99 37.54 -22.40
C PHE A 734 -20.09 38.09 -23.32
N PHE A 735 -21.29 38.31 -22.78
CA PHE A 735 -22.40 38.89 -23.56
C PHE A 735 -22.20 40.39 -23.82
N LEU A 736 -22.18 40.79 -25.09
CA LEU A 736 -22.06 42.18 -25.55
C LEU A 736 -23.31 42.63 -26.32
N ASP A 737 -23.83 43.80 -25.95
CA ASP A 737 -24.92 44.49 -26.65
C ASP A 737 -24.54 44.73 -28.11
N LYS A 738 -25.52 44.82 -29.02
CA LYS A 738 -25.28 44.99 -30.47
C LYS A 738 -24.28 46.11 -30.81
N LYS A 739 -24.32 47.22 -30.06
CA LYS A 739 -23.45 48.41 -30.19
C LYS A 739 -21.98 48.21 -29.77
N ASP A 740 -21.68 47.20 -28.96
CA ASP A 740 -20.33 46.92 -28.43
C ASP A 740 -19.70 45.66 -29.05
N ARG A 741 -20.37 45.02 -30.02
CA ARG A 741 -19.82 43.88 -30.78
C ARG A 741 -18.65 44.36 -31.66
N GLY A 742 -17.57 43.57 -31.71
CA GLY A 742 -16.35 43.89 -32.46
C GLY A 742 -15.37 44.85 -31.77
N LYS A 743 -15.81 45.58 -30.74
CA LYS A 743 -14.98 46.54 -29.97
C LYS A 743 -13.95 45.89 -29.04
N TYR A 744 -14.18 44.64 -28.65
CA TYR A 744 -13.41 43.91 -27.64
C TYR A 744 -12.92 42.57 -28.18
N THR A 745 -11.63 42.27 -28.01
CA THR A 745 -11.05 40.99 -28.47
C THR A 745 -11.53 39.82 -27.61
N LYS A 746 -11.47 38.59 -28.13
CA LYS A 746 -11.78 37.37 -27.35
C LYS A 746 -10.84 37.18 -26.15
N ARG A 747 -9.60 37.66 -26.23
CA ARG A 747 -8.65 37.68 -25.09
C ARG A 747 -9.08 38.65 -24.00
N GLU A 748 -9.53 39.85 -24.36
CA GLU A 748 -10.07 40.85 -23.41
C GLU A 748 -11.34 40.34 -22.72
N GLN A 749 -12.22 39.68 -23.47
CA GLN A 749 -13.43 39.04 -22.93
C GLN A 749 -13.08 37.92 -21.94
N PHE A 750 -12.14 37.04 -22.29
CA PHE A 750 -11.65 35.97 -21.40
C PHE A 750 -11.01 36.55 -20.13
N GLY A 751 -10.09 37.49 -20.27
CA GLY A 751 -9.40 38.10 -19.12
C GLY A 751 -10.35 38.84 -18.19
N ALA A 752 -11.39 39.48 -18.72
CA ALA A 752 -12.37 40.18 -17.91
C ALA A 752 -13.23 39.23 -17.07
N ARG A 753 -13.73 38.16 -17.70
CA ARG A 753 -14.51 37.11 -17.04
C ARG A 753 -13.66 36.33 -16.04
N MET A 754 -12.39 36.04 -16.38
CA MET A 754 -11.40 35.44 -15.50
C MET A 754 -11.24 36.24 -14.20
N LEU A 755 -11.07 37.57 -14.29
CA LEU A 755 -10.98 38.43 -13.11
C LEU A 755 -12.26 38.39 -12.25
N THR A 756 -13.45 38.32 -12.86
CA THR A 756 -14.72 38.14 -12.13
C THR A 756 -14.71 36.82 -11.34
N TYR A 757 -14.26 35.72 -11.95
CA TYR A 757 -14.14 34.40 -11.30
C TYR A 757 -13.10 34.41 -10.16
N LEU A 758 -11.92 35.00 -10.37
CA LEU A 758 -10.87 35.08 -9.34
C LEU A 758 -11.29 35.92 -8.12
N VAL A 759 -12.04 37.01 -8.30
CA VAL A 759 -12.58 37.79 -7.17
C VAL A 759 -13.62 36.96 -6.39
N VAL A 760 -14.42 36.15 -7.07
CA VAL A 760 -15.34 35.20 -6.42
C VAL A 760 -14.60 34.12 -5.65
N SER A 761 -13.48 33.58 -6.17
CA SER A 761 -12.69 32.57 -5.45
C SER A 761 -12.02 33.13 -4.20
N VAL A 762 -11.57 34.39 -4.23
CA VAL A 762 -11.10 35.10 -3.03
C VAL A 762 -12.24 35.24 -2.02
N GLY A 763 -13.46 35.58 -2.47
CA GLY A 763 -14.65 35.59 -1.62
C GLY A 763 -14.95 34.22 -0.98
N GLN A 764 -14.89 33.14 -1.76
CA GLN A 764 -15.09 31.77 -1.25
C GLN A 764 -14.04 31.40 -0.20
N ALA A 765 -12.76 31.73 -0.45
CA ALA A 765 -11.65 31.51 0.49
C ALA A 765 -11.83 32.28 1.80
N LEU A 766 -12.20 33.56 1.73
CA LEU A 766 -12.45 34.37 2.92
C LEU A 766 -13.65 33.85 3.71
N ILE A 767 -14.77 33.53 3.06
CA ILE A 767 -15.94 32.99 3.76
C ILE A 767 -15.60 31.66 4.45
N VAL A 768 -14.99 30.69 3.76
CA VAL A 768 -14.70 29.40 4.42
C VAL A 768 -13.70 29.56 5.56
N THR A 769 -12.57 30.28 5.36
CA THR A 769 -11.53 30.37 6.41
C THR A 769 -11.98 31.17 7.62
N LEU A 770 -12.66 32.31 7.42
CA LEU A 770 -13.24 33.08 8.52
C LEU A 770 -14.39 32.31 9.19
N GLY A 771 -15.21 31.60 8.43
CA GLY A 771 -16.27 30.74 9.00
C GLY A 771 -15.71 29.56 9.82
N ASN A 772 -14.63 28.93 9.37
CA ASN A 772 -13.95 27.90 10.14
C ASN A 772 -13.49 28.47 11.51
N MET A 773 -12.83 29.64 11.50
CA MET A 773 -12.31 30.26 12.74
C MET A 773 -13.42 30.81 13.65
N PHE A 774 -14.39 31.55 13.12
CA PHE A 774 -15.36 32.33 13.91
C PHE A 774 -16.76 31.69 14.04
N LEU A 775 -17.20 30.87 13.10
CA LEU A 775 -18.52 30.20 13.13
C LEU A 775 -18.44 28.78 13.67
N LEU A 776 -17.33 28.06 13.43
CA LEU A 776 -17.09 26.72 13.98
C LEU A 776 -16.12 26.69 15.16
N GLY A 777 -15.29 27.71 15.36
CA GLY A 777 -14.25 27.70 16.40
C GLY A 777 -13.10 26.74 16.11
N VAL A 778 -12.77 26.51 14.83
CA VAL A 778 -11.65 25.65 14.43
C VAL A 778 -10.32 26.20 14.95
N TYR A 779 -9.53 25.32 15.56
CA TYR A 779 -8.16 25.63 15.96
C TYR A 779 -7.24 25.75 14.73
N VAL A 780 -6.51 26.87 14.64
CA VAL A 780 -5.51 27.13 13.59
C VAL A 780 -4.29 27.78 14.24
N LYS A 781 -3.11 27.15 14.14
CA LYS A 781 -1.87 27.67 14.73
C LYS A 781 -1.42 29.00 14.12
N ASN A 782 -1.57 29.16 12.80
CA ASN A 782 -1.14 30.34 12.04
C ASN A 782 -2.31 30.93 11.23
N PRO A 783 -3.24 31.68 11.86
CA PRO A 783 -4.49 32.12 11.22
C PRO A 783 -4.29 33.02 10.00
N VAL A 784 -3.32 33.94 10.03
CA VAL A 784 -2.99 34.81 8.88
C VAL A 784 -2.54 33.98 7.67
N TYR A 785 -1.63 33.04 7.88
CA TYR A 785 -1.16 32.15 6.81
C TYR A 785 -2.26 31.21 6.30
N SER A 786 -3.18 30.78 7.17
CA SER A 786 -4.33 29.96 6.75
C SER A 786 -5.22 30.68 5.74
N VAL A 787 -5.51 31.97 5.98
CA VAL A 787 -6.24 32.80 5.01
C VAL A 787 -5.43 32.99 3.72
N LEU A 788 -4.14 33.34 3.81
CA LEU A 788 -3.29 33.57 2.64
C LEU A 788 -3.12 32.32 1.76
N PHE A 789 -2.90 31.16 2.38
CA PHE A 789 -2.77 29.88 1.68
C PHE A 789 -4.10 29.43 1.08
N ALA A 790 -5.22 29.61 1.78
CA ALA A 790 -6.54 29.33 1.21
C ALA A 790 -6.87 30.24 0.02
N VAL A 791 -6.48 31.51 0.06
CA VAL A 791 -6.60 32.43 -1.08
C VAL A 791 -5.74 31.96 -2.27
N LEU A 792 -4.48 31.56 -2.04
CA LEU A 792 -3.61 31.03 -3.10
C LEU A 792 -4.21 29.74 -3.73
N VAL A 793 -4.66 28.80 -2.90
CA VAL A 793 -5.33 27.57 -3.33
C VAL A 793 -6.59 27.88 -4.14
N ALA A 794 -7.44 28.79 -3.65
CA ALA A 794 -8.68 29.17 -4.32
C ALA A 794 -8.42 29.82 -5.69
N LEU A 795 -7.41 30.69 -5.79
CA LEU A 795 -6.99 31.30 -7.05
C LEU A 795 -6.49 30.24 -8.04
N ALA A 796 -5.63 29.31 -7.60
CA ALA A 796 -5.12 28.23 -8.44
C ALA A 796 -6.23 27.30 -8.93
N PHE A 797 -7.10 26.83 -8.03
CA PHE A 797 -8.24 25.98 -8.37
C PHE A 797 -9.23 26.67 -9.31
N MET A 798 -9.60 27.92 -9.01
CA MET A 798 -10.49 28.70 -9.87
C MET A 798 -9.88 28.94 -11.25
N MET A 799 -8.57 29.19 -11.35
CA MET A 799 -7.87 29.34 -12.63
C MET A 799 -7.93 28.05 -13.46
N ILE A 800 -7.63 26.88 -12.84
CA ILE A 800 -7.69 25.58 -13.51
C ILE A 800 -9.10 25.32 -14.05
N VAL A 801 -10.12 25.40 -13.18
CA VAL A 801 -11.50 25.09 -13.53
C VAL A 801 -12.06 26.10 -14.53
N TYR A 802 -11.83 27.40 -14.34
CA TYR A 802 -12.27 28.44 -15.28
C TYR A 802 -11.65 28.23 -16.67
N THR A 803 -10.34 27.99 -16.78
CA THR A 803 -9.70 27.73 -18.07
C THR A 803 -10.26 26.46 -18.72
N LEU A 804 -10.45 25.36 -17.98
CA LEU A 804 -11.04 24.13 -18.53
C LEU A 804 -12.46 24.36 -19.04
N VAL A 805 -13.33 25.04 -18.29
CA VAL A 805 -14.72 25.29 -18.68
C VAL A 805 -14.83 26.35 -19.79
N ALA A 806 -13.97 27.35 -19.80
CA ALA A 806 -13.93 28.37 -20.87
C ALA A 806 -13.43 27.80 -22.20
N LEU A 807 -12.52 26.81 -22.18
CA LEU A 807 -12.05 26.13 -23.40
C LEU A 807 -13.03 25.05 -23.86
N PHE A 808 -13.46 24.15 -22.97
CA PHE A 808 -14.16 22.91 -23.34
C PHE A 808 -15.66 22.88 -22.98
N GLY A 809 -16.21 23.96 -22.43
CA GLY A 809 -17.62 24.06 -22.06
C GLY A 809 -18.05 22.97 -21.07
N THR A 810 -19.16 22.30 -21.35
CA THR A 810 -19.70 21.20 -20.52
C THR A 810 -18.73 20.02 -20.36
N VAL A 811 -17.88 19.74 -21.36
CA VAL A 811 -16.82 18.72 -21.23
C VAL A 811 -15.75 19.16 -20.22
N GLY A 812 -15.41 20.45 -20.20
CA GLY A 812 -14.49 21.03 -19.21
C GLY A 812 -15.01 20.91 -17.78
N LYS A 813 -16.33 21.05 -17.57
CA LYS A 813 -16.99 20.80 -16.27
C LYS A 813 -16.79 19.33 -15.87
N GLY A 814 -17.01 18.39 -16.80
CA GLY A 814 -16.78 16.96 -16.59
C GLY A 814 -15.34 16.62 -16.18
N ILE A 815 -14.33 17.18 -16.87
CA ILE A 815 -12.92 16.99 -16.52
C ILE A 815 -12.62 17.51 -15.11
N ALA A 816 -13.13 18.69 -14.75
CA ALA A 816 -12.95 19.25 -13.41
C ALA A 816 -13.62 18.41 -12.30
N ILE A 817 -14.73 17.71 -12.61
CA ILE A 817 -15.38 16.75 -11.72
C ILE A 817 -14.57 15.44 -11.61
N ILE A 818 -13.96 14.94 -12.70
CA ILE A 818 -13.09 13.77 -12.64
C ILE A 818 -11.86 14.04 -11.75
N ILE A 819 -11.23 15.21 -11.90
CA ILE A 819 -10.11 15.62 -11.03
C ILE A 819 -10.57 15.73 -9.57
N LEU A 820 -11.77 16.25 -9.30
CA LEU A 820 -12.36 16.30 -7.96
C LEU A 820 -12.54 14.89 -7.35
N VAL A 821 -13.10 13.93 -8.10
CA VAL A 821 -13.32 12.56 -7.63
C VAL A 821 -11.99 11.85 -7.33
N LEU A 822 -11.01 11.98 -8.23
CA LEU A 822 -9.65 11.49 -7.99
C LEU A 822 -9.00 12.15 -6.76
N SER A 823 -9.28 13.44 -6.52
CA SER A 823 -8.75 14.20 -5.39
C SER A 823 -9.31 13.76 -4.03
N ILE A 824 -10.57 13.31 -3.97
CA ILE A 824 -11.16 12.78 -2.73
C ILE A 824 -10.43 11.50 -2.28
N SER A 825 -10.07 10.62 -3.21
CA SER A 825 -9.40 9.34 -2.91
C SER A 825 -7.87 9.44 -2.86
N GLY A 826 -7.28 10.30 -3.70
CA GLY A 826 -5.84 10.45 -3.87
C GLY A 826 -5.22 11.60 -3.09
N GLY A 827 -5.99 12.53 -2.52
CA GLY A 827 -5.48 13.76 -1.90
C GLY A 827 -4.90 13.65 -0.49
N GLY A 828 -4.83 12.45 0.11
CA GLY A 828 -4.23 12.25 1.44
C GLY A 828 -4.96 12.97 2.59
N GLY A 829 -6.30 13.07 2.49
CA GLY A 829 -7.18 13.76 3.43
C GLY A 829 -7.45 12.98 4.70
N ASN A 830 -8.44 12.07 4.64
CA ASN A 830 -8.90 11.28 5.79
C ASN A 830 -7.94 10.12 6.17
N TYR A 831 -7.03 9.74 5.27
CA TYR A 831 -6.03 8.69 5.47
C TYR A 831 -4.68 9.11 4.88
N PRO A 832 -3.54 8.70 5.48
CA PRO A 832 -2.23 8.85 4.85
C PRO A 832 -2.22 8.18 3.47
N ILE A 833 -1.66 8.84 2.45
CA ILE A 833 -1.69 8.28 1.09
C ILE A 833 -0.96 6.93 0.98
N GLN A 834 0.00 6.69 1.86
CA GLN A 834 0.80 5.47 1.97
C GLN A 834 -0.04 4.22 2.28
N VAL A 835 -1.24 4.36 2.87
CA VAL A 835 -2.14 3.22 3.13
C VAL A 835 -3.18 2.99 2.02
N SER A 836 -3.19 3.82 0.97
CA SER A 836 -4.01 3.65 -0.23
C SER A 836 -3.34 2.74 -1.25
N GLY A 837 -4.11 2.18 -2.20
CA GLY A 837 -3.56 1.33 -3.26
C GLY A 837 -2.57 2.08 -4.19
N LYS A 838 -1.63 1.34 -4.80
CA LYS A 838 -0.52 1.88 -5.63
C LYS A 838 -0.96 2.89 -6.70
N PHE A 839 -2.13 2.71 -7.31
CA PHE A 839 -2.69 3.67 -8.27
C PHE A 839 -2.89 5.07 -7.66
N PHE A 840 -3.51 5.16 -6.48
CA PHE A 840 -3.72 6.45 -5.80
C PHE A 840 -2.41 7.07 -5.31
N GLN A 841 -1.45 6.24 -4.88
CA GLN A 841 -0.10 6.71 -4.53
C GLN A 841 0.63 7.31 -5.75
N ALA A 842 0.52 6.68 -6.93
CA ALA A 842 1.14 7.18 -8.16
C ALA A 842 0.49 8.46 -8.69
N VAL A 843 -0.82 8.63 -8.52
CA VAL A 843 -1.57 9.81 -8.97
C VAL A 843 -1.43 11.00 -8.00
N ASN A 844 -1.25 10.74 -6.70
CA ASN A 844 -1.19 11.75 -5.63
C ASN A 844 -0.24 12.94 -5.91
N PRO A 845 1.03 12.76 -6.34
CA PRO A 845 1.95 13.87 -6.61
C PRO A 845 1.56 14.77 -7.79
N TRP A 846 0.59 14.37 -8.61
CA TRP A 846 0.14 15.11 -9.79
C TRP A 846 -1.19 15.85 -9.56
N LEU A 847 -1.87 15.59 -8.43
CA LEU A 847 -3.14 16.23 -8.12
C LEU A 847 -2.90 17.61 -7.49
N PRO A 848 -3.46 18.71 -8.06
CA PRO A 848 -3.43 20.04 -7.43
C PRO A 848 -3.93 20.01 -5.98
N PHE A 849 -4.82 19.08 -5.69
CA PHE A 849 -5.45 18.91 -4.40
C PHE A 849 -4.50 18.44 -3.29
N THR A 850 -3.54 17.56 -3.60
CA THR A 850 -2.54 17.08 -2.65
C THR A 850 -1.77 18.24 -2.04
N HIS A 851 -1.23 19.10 -2.91
CA HIS A 851 -0.45 20.28 -2.54
C HIS A 851 -1.29 21.33 -1.80
N ALA A 852 -2.55 21.51 -2.19
CA ALA A 852 -3.48 22.37 -1.47
C ALA A 852 -3.77 21.89 -0.03
N VAL A 853 -4.01 20.59 0.16
CA VAL A 853 -4.26 20.01 1.49
C VAL A 853 -3.02 20.09 2.37
N ASN A 854 -1.85 19.77 1.83
CA ASN A 854 -0.58 19.88 2.54
C ASN A 854 -0.30 21.33 2.97
N LEU A 855 -0.38 22.29 2.05
CA LEU A 855 -0.16 23.71 2.36
C LEU A 855 -1.13 24.24 3.42
N LEU A 856 -2.41 23.87 3.36
CA LEU A 856 -3.38 24.25 4.39
C LEU A 856 -3.07 23.58 5.74
N ARG A 857 -2.57 22.33 5.76
CA ARG A 857 -2.17 21.60 6.96
C ARG A 857 -1.00 22.28 7.69
N GLU A 858 -0.02 22.80 6.96
CA GLU A 858 1.08 23.62 7.51
C GLU A 858 0.56 24.84 8.29
N SER A 859 -0.45 25.55 7.78
CA SER A 859 -1.06 26.67 8.51
C SER A 859 -1.86 26.26 9.77
N ALA A 860 -2.45 25.06 9.75
CA ALA A 860 -3.30 24.55 10.81
C ALA A 860 -2.51 24.01 12.01
N GLY A 861 -1.52 23.13 11.78
CA GLY A 861 -0.69 22.53 12.83
C GLY A 861 0.55 23.34 13.22
N GLY A 862 1.13 24.08 12.27
CA GLY A 862 2.36 24.85 12.44
C GLY A 862 3.28 24.68 11.23
N ILE A 863 3.85 25.78 10.74
CA ILE A 863 4.48 25.82 9.42
C ILE A 863 5.92 25.32 9.48
N TYR A 864 6.22 24.26 8.71
CA TYR A 864 7.55 23.86 8.31
C TYR A 864 7.84 24.38 6.89
N TRP A 865 8.60 25.47 6.82
CA TRP A 865 8.81 26.24 5.59
C TRP A 865 9.31 25.44 4.37
N PRO A 866 10.21 24.44 4.48
CA PRO A 866 10.63 23.65 3.32
C PRO A 866 9.48 22.93 2.61
N ASN A 867 8.54 22.34 3.36
CA ASN A 867 7.33 21.72 2.79
C ASN A 867 6.43 22.78 2.16
N ALA A 868 6.06 23.80 2.94
CA ALA A 868 5.14 24.85 2.51
C ALA A 868 5.63 25.57 1.24
N THR A 869 6.94 25.79 1.11
CA THR A 869 7.55 26.44 -0.07
C THR A 869 7.35 25.62 -1.34
N GLY A 870 7.48 24.29 -1.26
CA GLY A 870 7.22 23.39 -2.39
C GLY A 870 5.78 23.49 -2.89
N ASP A 871 4.80 23.38 -1.98
CA ASP A 871 3.39 23.46 -2.34
C ASP A 871 2.98 24.87 -2.82
N ILE A 872 3.55 25.94 -2.24
CA ILE A 872 3.36 27.32 -2.71
C ILE A 872 3.83 27.48 -4.16
N ILE A 873 5.03 26.99 -4.48
CA ILE A 873 5.59 27.04 -5.85
C ILE A 873 4.66 26.30 -6.81
N ILE A 874 4.19 25.11 -6.45
CA ILE A 874 3.30 24.31 -7.30
C ILE A 874 1.95 25.01 -7.52
N MET A 875 1.34 25.61 -6.49
CA MET A 875 0.12 26.40 -6.64
C MET A 875 0.32 27.62 -7.58
N ILE A 876 1.43 28.34 -7.44
CA ILE A 876 1.78 29.48 -8.29
C ILE A 876 2.00 29.03 -9.74
N VAL A 877 2.74 27.94 -9.96
CA VAL A 877 2.99 27.37 -11.30
C VAL A 877 1.68 26.94 -11.96
N LEU A 878 0.79 26.23 -11.26
CA LEU A 878 -0.51 25.84 -11.80
C LEU A 878 -1.37 27.06 -12.18
N PHE A 879 -1.41 28.09 -11.32
CA PHE A 879 -2.10 29.34 -11.62
C PHE A 879 -1.54 30.03 -12.88
N ILE A 880 -0.22 30.15 -12.99
CA ILE A 880 0.43 30.81 -14.14
C ILE A 880 0.21 29.99 -15.42
N VAL A 881 0.43 28.68 -15.39
CA VAL A 881 0.30 27.79 -16.56
C VAL A 881 -1.12 27.79 -17.10
N PHE A 882 -2.14 27.60 -16.24
CA PHE A 882 -3.54 27.62 -16.70
C PHE A 882 -4.02 29.02 -17.12
N GLY A 883 -3.46 30.10 -16.55
CA GLY A 883 -3.73 31.47 -16.99
C GLY A 883 -3.15 31.79 -18.37
N ILE A 884 -1.91 31.39 -18.63
CA ILE A 884 -1.26 31.53 -19.95
C ILE A 884 -1.98 30.66 -20.98
N LEU A 885 -2.23 29.39 -20.66
CA LEU A 885 -2.91 28.45 -21.54
C LEU A 885 -4.32 28.94 -21.91
N GLY A 886 -5.10 29.43 -20.93
CA GLY A 886 -6.42 30.01 -21.18
C GLY A 886 -6.36 31.26 -22.06
N THR A 887 -5.55 32.26 -21.69
CA THR A 887 -5.45 33.53 -22.45
C THR A 887 -4.91 33.34 -23.88
N TRP A 888 -4.03 32.36 -24.10
CA TRP A 888 -3.50 32.02 -25.41
C TRP A 888 -4.48 31.21 -26.26
N ALA A 889 -5.02 30.10 -25.72
CA ALA A 889 -5.80 29.12 -26.46
C ALA A 889 -7.27 29.51 -26.68
N TYR A 890 -7.89 30.24 -25.75
CA TYR A 890 -9.31 30.62 -25.83
C TYR A 890 -9.73 31.29 -27.15
N PRO A 891 -9.03 32.32 -27.70
CA PRO A 891 -9.40 32.91 -28.98
C PRO A 891 -9.30 31.96 -30.18
N VAL A 892 -8.51 30.88 -30.08
CA VAL A 892 -8.29 29.90 -31.16
C VAL A 892 -9.29 28.75 -31.07
N LEU A 893 -9.52 28.25 -29.85
CA LEU A 893 -10.33 27.06 -29.60
C LEU A 893 -11.82 27.37 -29.46
N GLN A 894 -12.22 28.47 -28.80
CA GLN A 894 -13.63 28.79 -28.55
C GLN A 894 -14.51 28.84 -29.81
N PRO A 895 -14.06 29.39 -30.97
CA PRO A 895 -14.86 29.38 -32.21
C PRO A 895 -14.99 27.99 -32.87
N ARG A 896 -14.09 27.05 -32.55
CA ARG A 896 -14.12 25.67 -33.09
C ARG A 896 -14.95 24.76 -32.17
N LEU A 897 -14.76 24.88 -30.85
CA LEU A 897 -15.38 24.03 -29.85
C LEU A 897 -16.85 24.39 -29.57
N THR A 898 -17.28 25.64 -29.81
CA THR A 898 -18.71 26.02 -29.75
C THR A 898 -19.59 25.22 -30.71
N LYS A 899 -19.04 24.66 -31.80
CA LYS A 899 -19.77 23.68 -32.64
C LYS A 899 -20.07 22.38 -31.89
N LEU A 900 -19.12 21.84 -31.14
CA LEU A 900 -19.33 20.63 -30.32
C LEU A 900 -20.29 20.90 -29.17
N THR A 901 -20.21 22.07 -28.52
CA THR A 901 -21.18 22.47 -27.49
C THR A 901 -22.59 22.58 -28.06
N LYS A 902 -22.74 23.06 -29.29
CA LYS A 902 -24.03 23.11 -29.99
C LYS A 902 -24.58 21.71 -30.31
N VAL A 903 -23.74 20.79 -30.78
CA VAL A 903 -24.14 19.37 -31.00
C VAL A 903 -24.54 18.70 -29.67
N ALA A 904 -23.82 18.99 -28.58
CA ALA A 904 -24.23 18.52 -27.25
C ALA A 904 -25.59 19.09 -26.81
N HIS A 905 -25.90 20.35 -27.13
CA HIS A 905 -27.22 20.95 -26.90
C HIS A 905 -28.31 20.37 -27.81
N GLU A 906 -27.98 19.98 -29.05
CA GLU A 906 -28.92 19.35 -30.00
C GLU A 906 -29.44 17.99 -29.49
N SER A 907 -28.72 17.33 -28.56
CA SER A 907 -29.22 16.15 -27.83
C SER A 907 -30.44 16.44 -26.93
N LYS A 908 -30.67 17.71 -26.56
CA LYS A 908 -31.63 18.17 -25.53
C LYS A 908 -31.40 17.62 -24.12
N ILE A 909 -30.31 16.89 -23.88
CA ILE A 909 -29.94 16.32 -22.56
C ILE A 909 -28.94 17.22 -21.83
N PHE A 910 -28.04 17.88 -22.56
CA PHE A 910 -26.94 18.66 -21.98
C PHE A 910 -27.10 20.18 -22.21
N HIS A 911 -26.77 20.95 -21.17
CA HIS A 911 -26.69 22.41 -21.13
C HIS A 911 -25.24 22.89 -20.87
#